data_AF-A0A0L0SKT0-F1
#
_entry.id   AF-A0A0L0SKT0-F1
#
_cell.length_a   1.000
_cell.length_b   1.000
_cell.length_c   1.000
_cell.angle_alpha   90.00
_cell.angle_beta   90.00
_cell.angle_gamma   90.00
#
_symmetry.space_group_name_H-M   'P 1'
#
loop_
_entity.id
_entity.type
_entity.pdbx_description
1 polymer ?
#
loop_
_entity_poly.entity_id
_entity_poly.type
_entity_poly.pdbx_seq_one_letter_code
_entity_poly.pdbx_strand_id
1 'polypeptide(L)'
;MPSTLPNTPIDKEPPASASKSAIQVIPKLNDPPAPPPERKHRRGSARTSGGRSHGARRHASDGHKDGEDHTVDDDGNDEEDHESHTLPEGEANLAKTKGLGRFRQDPVRFMIRLTAEGSAFFTGSGWRKYENYIGAPILYPDYTSDMMKAVMGSEAVQQAIAEAAQAEMAGEGKGAKSEATAKKVAKAKAENYAKTLIADLSSKRTLRFIAFAVNNLLVRLYHQGIYIKGSEFIALQEAAKDAAAKGISLLFLPSHKSHVDYLVISYVFYRLGLALPHIAAGQNLNIPIVGGLLKKGGAFFIRRSFGNDPLYSAIFKEYIETLLSRGMNIEGFIEGTRSRTGKLLPPRFGLLKIVLSAVMSGRIKDVMVCPMSIGYDKVIETESYVNELLGRPKEPESLGQLVNSTSVLQLKWGRIDVRFQKPWSLREFIDNECMQRNPTGLGPMENRLNSLTLLRALGYRVLSDINQVSVIMPSALVGTVILTLRGRGVSRTDLVTKVEWLRHQVLLKGGKVAEFGDATAVIVDRVLAILGSDMIGERKDLLEPVYFVKKRFELSWYRNQTLHLFITESILCTVLEVLLREHAKVSRQRLLQDVSFLSQLLKREFVFPPGGVLDNTNLTITSLNENGVIRSIDEIVDRGKFDFYCFLLWPFVETYWLASLSLFLLYPQFGADTSVPAGPPTEADTVSATDRSTNDDPMTGPTSETWFLEKDFSNAVQDLAKTLYYEGELAYFESINKEILKNAWTSFQESGMLVYRGQHVALHRDWHPERSDRLLHKTNYIHRFRRDKDGVARFSPPMSDRAVRVVGVSAAKLAELQKNTPPPPLEPAAPASPPFKSALPTGEPKVFKL
;
A
#
# COMPACT_ATOMS: atom_id res chain seq x y z
N MET A 1 14.93 -7.03 60.52
CA MET A 1 14.67 -7.48 61.91
C MET A 1 13.19 -7.33 62.19
N PRO A 2 12.44 -8.34 62.66
CA PRO A 2 12.75 -9.78 62.77
C PRO A 2 11.70 -10.65 61.97
N SER A 3 12.11 -11.71 61.25
CA SER A 3 12.15 -13.16 61.62
C SER A 3 10.76 -13.86 61.54
N THR A 4 10.53 -15.02 60.91
CA THR A 4 11.25 -16.32 60.98
C THR A 4 10.90 -17.29 59.82
N LEU A 5 11.90 -18.11 59.46
CA LEU A 5 12.03 -19.29 58.56
C LEU A 5 11.19 -20.54 59.01
N PRO A 6 11.16 -21.73 58.30
CA PRO A 6 12.27 -22.40 57.59
C PRO A 6 12.00 -23.26 56.30
N ASN A 7 13.13 -23.79 55.81
CA ASN A 7 13.51 -24.40 54.52
C ASN A 7 13.23 -25.92 54.31
N THR A 8 13.07 -26.30 53.01
CA THR A 8 13.59 -27.50 52.25
C THR A 8 13.12 -28.93 52.59
N PRO A 9 13.38 -29.97 51.74
CA PRO A 9 13.53 -30.07 50.26
C PRO A 9 12.84 -31.35 49.66
N ILE A 10 12.59 -31.44 48.33
CA ILE A 10 12.53 -32.74 47.61
C ILE A 10 13.01 -32.60 46.15
N ASP A 11 14.06 -33.37 45.82
CA ASP A 11 14.59 -33.70 44.49
C ASP A 11 13.60 -34.48 43.60
N LYS A 12 13.71 -34.34 42.28
CA LYS A 12 13.64 -35.46 41.31
C LYS A 12 14.05 -35.03 39.90
N GLU A 13 15.15 -35.63 39.42
CA GLU A 13 15.55 -35.72 38.02
C GLU A 13 14.49 -36.40 37.14
N PRO A 14 14.48 -36.17 35.81
CA PRO A 14 13.85 -37.09 34.85
C PRO A 14 14.89 -37.92 34.08
N PRO A 15 14.68 -39.23 33.86
CA PRO A 15 15.48 -40.01 32.93
C PRO A 15 14.83 -40.13 31.55
N ALA A 16 15.69 -40.35 30.55
CA ALA A 16 15.35 -40.68 29.18
C ALA A 16 14.89 -42.15 29.02
N SER A 17 13.96 -42.42 28.09
CA SER A 17 14.11 -43.40 26.99
C SER A 17 12.78 -43.67 26.28
N ALA A 18 12.92 -44.11 25.02
CA ALA A 18 11.92 -44.18 23.97
C ALA A 18 10.94 -45.36 24.07
N SER A 19 9.75 -45.20 23.46
CA SER A 19 9.16 -46.27 22.64
C SER A 19 8.22 -45.73 21.56
N LYS A 20 8.31 -46.40 20.42
CA LYS A 20 7.64 -46.19 19.13
C LYS A 20 6.12 -46.41 19.18
N SER A 21 5.51 -46.02 18.05
CA SER A 21 4.25 -46.48 17.42
C SER A 21 2.91 -45.94 17.93
N ALA A 22 2.33 -45.01 17.16
CA ALA A 22 1.09 -45.24 16.41
C ALA A 22 0.94 -44.21 15.27
N ILE A 23 1.08 -44.69 14.03
CA ILE A 23 0.67 -44.02 12.79
C ILE A 23 -0.71 -44.57 12.44
N GLN A 24 -1.67 -43.71 12.08
CA GLN A 24 -2.83 -43.95 11.19
C GLN A 24 -3.74 -42.70 11.20
N VAL A 25 -4.30 -42.11 10.14
CA VAL A 25 -4.23 -42.22 8.66
C VAL A 25 -4.59 -40.82 8.15
N ILE A 26 -3.76 -40.20 7.32
CA ILE A 26 -4.17 -39.06 6.47
C ILE A 26 -4.47 -39.66 5.08
N PRO A 27 -5.65 -39.44 4.48
CA PRO A 27 -5.89 -39.91 3.14
C PRO A 27 -5.04 -39.09 2.16
N LYS A 28 -4.18 -39.80 1.42
CA LYS A 28 -3.43 -39.27 0.27
C LYS A 28 -4.38 -38.48 -0.64
N LEU A 29 -4.01 -37.23 -0.92
CA LEU A 29 -4.64 -36.44 -1.97
C LEU A 29 -4.34 -37.09 -3.33
N ASN A 30 -5.34 -37.78 -3.90
CA ASN A 30 -5.56 -38.12 -5.31
C ASN A 30 -4.35 -38.00 -6.28
N ASP A 31 -3.53 -39.06 -6.36
CA ASP A 31 -2.85 -39.41 -7.61
C ASP A 31 -3.82 -40.20 -8.52
N PRO A 32 -3.78 -40.05 -9.85
CA PRO A 32 -4.55 -40.91 -10.75
C PRO A 32 -4.03 -42.36 -10.70
N PRO A 33 -4.90 -43.38 -10.87
CA PRO A 33 -4.46 -44.77 -10.91
C PRO A 33 -3.62 -45.04 -12.17
N ALA A 34 -2.58 -45.88 -12.02
CA ALA A 34 -1.78 -46.36 -13.13
C ALA A 34 -2.66 -47.12 -14.16
N PRO A 35 -2.39 -47.00 -15.47
CA PRO A 35 -3.13 -47.74 -16.49
C PRO A 35 -2.86 -49.26 -16.37
N PRO A 36 -3.82 -50.12 -16.78
CA PRO A 36 -3.68 -51.57 -16.66
C PRO A 36 -2.65 -52.12 -17.66
N PRO A 37 -2.01 -53.28 -17.38
CA PRO A 37 -1.00 -53.84 -18.27
C PRO A 37 -1.64 -54.41 -19.54
N GLU A 38 -1.09 -54.03 -20.69
CA GLU A 38 -1.46 -54.61 -21.99
C GLU A 38 -1.14 -56.12 -22.03
N ARG A 39 -2.15 -56.91 -22.38
CA ARG A 39 -2.02 -58.31 -22.79
C ARG A 39 -1.25 -58.38 -24.11
N LYS A 40 0.03 -58.79 -24.06
CA LYS A 40 0.74 -59.28 -25.24
C LYS A 40 0.30 -60.72 -25.56
N HIS A 41 -0.49 -60.87 -26.62
CA HIS A 41 -0.67 -62.16 -27.28
C HIS A 41 0.55 -62.50 -28.14
N ARG A 42 1.10 -63.68 -27.84
CA ARG A 42 2.06 -64.53 -28.56
C ARG A 42 2.15 -64.35 -30.08
N ARG A 43 3.39 -64.38 -30.59
CA ARG A 43 4.06 -65.47 -31.35
C ARG A 43 5.43 -64.91 -31.79
N GLY A 44 6.57 -65.58 -31.70
CA GLY A 44 6.93 -66.94 -31.34
C GLY A 44 8.29 -67.23 -32.00
N SER A 45 9.16 -67.96 -31.29
CA SER A 45 10.42 -68.57 -31.77
C SER A 45 11.56 -67.60 -32.14
N ALA A 46 12.82 -67.86 -31.82
CA ALA A 46 13.46 -69.04 -31.26
C ALA A 46 14.81 -68.62 -30.64
N ARG A 47 15.25 -69.41 -29.64
CA ARG A 47 16.61 -69.96 -29.43
C ARG A 47 17.81 -69.08 -29.81
N THR A 48 18.85 -68.91 -28.99
CA THR A 48 19.45 -69.78 -27.96
C THR A 48 20.66 -69.08 -27.36
N SER A 49 20.98 -69.42 -26.09
CA SER A 49 22.32 -69.51 -25.47
C SER A 49 23.25 -68.28 -25.54
N GLY A 50 23.87 -67.80 -24.47
CA GLY A 50 24.14 -68.40 -23.16
C GLY A 50 25.48 -67.84 -22.64
N GLY A 51 25.62 -67.82 -21.32
CA GLY A 51 26.90 -67.63 -20.60
C GLY A 51 27.32 -66.18 -20.39
N ARG A 52 27.35 -65.65 -19.16
CA ARG A 52 28.46 -65.76 -18.17
C ARG A 52 29.80 -65.30 -18.79
N SER A 53 30.63 -64.44 -18.20
CA SER A 53 30.77 -63.95 -16.83
C SER A 53 32.04 -63.10 -16.76
N HIS A 54 32.06 -62.15 -15.82
CA HIS A 54 33.22 -61.78 -14.97
C HIS A 54 34.49 -61.12 -15.56
N GLY A 55 34.98 -60.16 -14.77
CA GLY A 55 36.42 -59.90 -14.58
C GLY A 55 36.92 -58.67 -15.33
N ALA A 56 36.91 -57.46 -14.74
CA ALA A 56 37.81 -56.96 -13.69
C ALA A 56 39.20 -56.51 -14.20
N ARG A 57 39.56 -55.29 -13.76
CA ARG A 57 40.91 -54.69 -13.64
C ARG A 57 41.58 -54.25 -14.95
N ARG A 58 42.39 -53.19 -15.03
CA ARG A 58 42.82 -52.07 -14.17
C ARG A 58 43.84 -51.29 -15.03
N HIS A 59 43.98 -49.98 -14.77
CA HIS A 59 45.16 -49.13 -15.09
C HIS A 59 45.50 -48.94 -16.58
N ALA A 60 46.14 -47.86 -17.04
CA ALA A 60 46.40 -46.49 -16.61
C ALA A 60 47.17 -45.84 -17.80
N SER A 61 47.33 -44.52 -17.71
CA SER A 61 48.37 -43.67 -18.33
C SER A 61 48.30 -43.28 -19.82
N ASP A 62 48.27 -41.95 -19.97
CA ASP A 62 49.09 -41.09 -20.84
C ASP A 62 48.77 -40.91 -22.33
N GLY A 63 48.83 -39.64 -22.75
CA GLY A 63 49.38 -39.28 -24.06
C GLY A 63 48.63 -38.23 -24.88
N HIS A 64 49.06 -36.97 -24.70
CA HIS A 64 49.05 -35.82 -25.62
C HIS A 64 48.59 -35.94 -27.10
N LYS A 65 47.72 -34.97 -27.47
CA LYS A 65 47.69 -34.02 -28.61
C LYS A 65 48.07 -34.45 -30.05
N ASP A 66 47.11 -34.19 -30.95
CA ASP A 66 47.13 -33.54 -32.29
C ASP A 66 46.07 -34.27 -33.15
N GLY A 67 45.03 -33.67 -33.74
CA GLY A 67 44.99 -32.63 -34.77
C GLY A 67 44.09 -33.14 -35.90
N GLU A 68 42.98 -32.43 -36.17
CA GLU A 68 42.13 -32.38 -37.39
C GLU A 68 41.68 -33.69 -38.09
N ASP A 69 40.37 -33.97 -38.16
CA ASP A 69 39.49 -33.60 -39.31
C ASP A 69 38.08 -34.23 -39.15
N HIS A 70 37.10 -33.63 -39.83
CA HIS A 70 35.65 -33.77 -39.72
C HIS A 70 35.05 -35.19 -39.96
N THR A 71 33.99 -35.56 -39.23
CA THR A 71 32.60 -35.80 -39.73
C THR A 71 31.65 -36.41 -38.67
N VAL A 72 30.50 -35.73 -38.52
CA VAL A 72 29.12 -36.15 -38.15
C VAL A 72 28.88 -37.50 -37.44
N ASP A 73 28.30 -37.48 -36.22
CA ASP A 73 27.02 -38.14 -35.87
C ASP A 73 26.71 -38.08 -34.35
N ASP A 74 25.47 -37.70 -34.07
CA ASP A 74 24.50 -38.07 -33.01
C ASP A 74 24.82 -38.28 -31.51
N ASP A 75 23.82 -37.86 -30.72
CA ASP A 75 23.40 -38.33 -29.38
C ASP A 75 24.34 -38.22 -28.15
N GLY A 76 23.93 -37.37 -27.19
CA GLY A 76 24.51 -37.33 -25.84
C GLY A 76 23.93 -36.24 -24.95
N ASN A 77 22.76 -36.51 -24.38
CA ASN A 77 22.00 -35.65 -23.47
C ASN A 77 22.59 -35.77 -22.04
N ASP A 78 23.47 -34.84 -21.63
CA ASP A 78 23.90 -34.69 -20.24
C ASP A 78 22.88 -33.85 -19.46
N GLU A 79 22.01 -34.51 -18.70
CA GLU A 79 21.22 -33.90 -17.64
C GLU A 79 22.10 -33.72 -16.38
N GLU A 80 22.55 -32.49 -16.13
CA GLU A 80 23.03 -32.08 -14.80
C GLU A 80 21.84 -31.94 -13.85
N ASP A 81 21.77 -32.84 -12.87
CA ASP A 81 20.85 -32.81 -11.73
C ASP A 81 21.12 -31.60 -10.82
N HIS A 82 20.29 -30.57 -10.92
CA HIS A 82 20.21 -29.53 -9.88
C HIS A 82 19.28 -29.98 -8.74
N GLU A 83 19.90 -30.14 -7.56
CA GLU A 83 19.29 -30.50 -6.28
C GLU A 83 18.03 -29.68 -5.93
N SER A 84 17.04 -30.40 -5.41
CA SER A 84 15.75 -29.88 -4.98
C SER A 84 15.83 -29.16 -3.63
N HIS A 85 15.59 -27.84 -3.61
CA HIS A 85 15.33 -27.09 -2.38
C HIS A 85 13.98 -27.48 -1.77
N THR A 86 14.01 -28.12 -0.61
CA THR A 86 12.86 -28.43 0.25
C THR A 86 12.37 -27.18 0.98
N LEU A 87 11.07 -26.88 0.89
CA LEU A 87 10.42 -25.85 1.70
C LEU A 87 10.31 -26.34 3.16
N PRO A 88 10.32 -25.45 4.17
CA PRO A 88 10.07 -25.81 5.57
C PRO A 88 8.72 -26.50 5.75
N GLU A 89 8.62 -27.40 6.73
CA GLU A 89 7.36 -28.06 7.10
C GLU A 89 6.30 -27.00 7.50
N GLY A 90 5.24 -26.87 6.69
CA GLY A 90 4.10 -26.00 6.98
C GLY A 90 3.83 -24.86 6.00
N GLU A 91 4.58 -24.73 4.90
CA GLU A 91 4.28 -23.75 3.83
C GLU A 91 3.76 -24.41 2.54
N ALA A 92 2.77 -23.79 1.89
CA ALA A 92 2.26 -24.23 0.60
C ALA A 92 2.62 -23.23 -0.50
N ASN A 93 3.49 -23.61 -1.43
CA ASN A 93 3.70 -22.84 -2.66
C ASN A 93 2.62 -23.23 -3.69
N LEU A 94 1.67 -22.35 -3.90
CA LEU A 94 0.49 -22.61 -4.75
C LEU A 94 0.75 -22.45 -6.25
N ALA A 95 1.98 -22.16 -6.67
CA ALA A 95 2.31 -21.97 -8.08
C ALA A 95 3.57 -22.74 -8.53
N LYS A 96 4.14 -23.62 -7.69
CA LYS A 96 5.08 -24.65 -8.16
C LYS A 96 4.32 -25.73 -8.94
N THR A 97 3.98 -25.45 -10.19
CA THR A 97 3.84 -26.53 -11.18
C THR A 97 5.27 -27.00 -11.50
N LYS A 98 5.62 -28.25 -11.18
CA LYS A 98 6.87 -28.84 -11.66
C LYS A 98 6.86 -28.75 -13.19
N GLY A 99 7.72 -27.89 -13.73
CA GLY A 99 8.06 -27.85 -15.16
C GLY A 99 6.97 -27.33 -16.10
N LEU A 100 6.52 -26.09 -15.98
CA LEU A 100 6.17 -25.37 -17.21
C LEU A 100 7.49 -24.98 -17.90
N GLY A 101 7.96 -25.82 -18.83
CA GLY A 101 9.13 -25.49 -19.66
C GLY A 101 8.94 -24.11 -20.28
N ARG A 102 9.98 -23.27 -20.31
CA ARG A 102 9.84 -21.89 -20.77
C ARG A 102 9.63 -21.88 -22.28
N PHE A 103 8.63 -21.13 -22.79
CA PHE A 103 8.36 -21.02 -24.24
C PHE A 103 9.61 -20.68 -25.08
N ARG A 104 10.55 -19.90 -24.52
CA ARG A 104 11.82 -19.58 -25.19
C ARG A 104 12.86 -20.71 -25.19
N GLN A 105 12.79 -21.64 -24.24
CA GLN A 105 13.72 -22.76 -24.12
C GLN A 105 13.20 -24.00 -24.85
N ASP A 106 11.87 -24.20 -24.85
CA ASP A 106 11.21 -25.27 -25.59
C ASP A 106 9.74 -24.88 -25.91
N PRO A 107 9.50 -24.17 -27.03
CA PRO A 107 8.17 -23.66 -27.40
C PRO A 107 7.17 -24.78 -27.69
N VAL A 108 7.65 -25.93 -28.19
CA VAL A 108 6.80 -27.06 -28.58
C VAL A 108 6.32 -27.82 -27.35
N ARG A 109 7.23 -28.18 -26.43
CA ARG A 109 6.85 -28.83 -25.16
C ARG A 109 6.03 -27.91 -24.26
N PHE A 110 6.26 -26.60 -24.34
CA PHE A 110 5.40 -25.60 -23.71
C PHE A 110 3.99 -25.60 -24.29
N MET A 111 3.84 -25.57 -25.62
CA MET A 111 2.52 -25.63 -26.27
C MET A 111 1.78 -26.92 -25.94
N ILE A 112 2.49 -28.06 -25.90
CA ILE A 112 1.96 -29.37 -25.53
C ILE A 112 1.52 -29.41 -24.04
N ARG A 113 2.28 -28.79 -23.13
CA ARG A 113 1.89 -28.72 -21.71
C ARG A 113 0.78 -27.70 -21.46
N LEU A 114 0.76 -26.59 -22.21
CA LEU A 114 -0.33 -25.61 -22.18
C LEU A 114 -1.64 -26.24 -22.67
N THR A 115 -1.60 -27.08 -23.70
CA THR A 115 -2.77 -27.84 -24.15
C THR A 115 -3.14 -28.96 -23.18
N ALA A 116 -2.18 -29.63 -22.54
CA ALA A 116 -2.45 -30.63 -21.50
C ALA A 116 -3.04 -30.00 -20.22
N GLU A 117 -2.48 -28.91 -19.70
CA GLU A 117 -3.04 -28.17 -18.57
C GLU A 117 -4.39 -27.53 -18.95
N GLY A 118 -4.47 -26.94 -20.14
CA GLY A 118 -5.72 -26.41 -20.70
C GLY A 118 -6.79 -27.49 -20.80
N SER A 119 -6.43 -28.69 -21.23
CA SER A 119 -7.33 -29.85 -21.21
C SER A 119 -7.71 -30.24 -19.79
N ALA A 120 -6.83 -30.14 -18.78
CA ALA A 120 -7.16 -30.46 -17.39
C ALA A 120 -8.11 -29.43 -16.74
N PHE A 121 -8.03 -28.16 -17.14
CA PHE A 121 -9.01 -27.13 -16.77
C PHE A 121 -10.34 -27.31 -17.53
N PHE A 122 -10.29 -27.72 -18.79
CA PHE A 122 -11.46 -27.94 -19.64
C PHE A 122 -12.23 -29.21 -19.25
N THR A 123 -11.53 -30.33 -19.05
CA THR A 123 -12.08 -31.61 -18.57
C THR A 123 -12.38 -31.59 -17.07
N GLY A 124 -11.73 -30.68 -16.32
CA GLY A 124 -11.92 -30.49 -14.88
C GLY A 124 -11.38 -31.67 -14.08
N SER A 125 -10.09 -31.66 -13.72
CA SER A 125 -9.50 -32.67 -12.82
C SER A 125 -9.02 -32.06 -11.50
N GLY A 126 -9.22 -32.78 -10.38
CA GLY A 126 -8.85 -32.34 -9.04
C GLY A 126 -9.53 -31.02 -8.63
N TRP A 127 -8.75 -30.09 -8.07
CA TRP A 127 -9.22 -28.76 -7.64
C TRP A 127 -9.78 -27.91 -8.79
N ARG A 128 -9.37 -28.16 -10.04
CA ARG A 128 -9.83 -27.43 -11.24
C ARG A 128 -11.31 -27.66 -11.57
N LYS A 129 -11.95 -28.67 -10.96
CA LYS A 129 -13.40 -28.85 -11.05
C LYS A 129 -14.13 -27.71 -10.36
N TYR A 130 -13.63 -27.28 -9.20
CA TYR A 130 -14.26 -26.28 -8.35
C TYR A 130 -15.76 -26.61 -8.07
N GLU A 131 -16.03 -27.89 -7.80
CA GLU A 131 -17.37 -28.42 -7.52
C GLU A 131 -17.66 -28.53 -6.01
N ASN A 132 -16.63 -28.84 -5.23
CA ASN A 132 -16.72 -29.05 -3.78
C ASN A 132 -15.84 -28.02 -3.07
N TYR A 133 -16.30 -26.77 -3.02
CA TYR A 133 -15.64 -25.70 -2.28
C TYR A 133 -16.38 -25.41 -0.97
N ILE A 134 -15.69 -24.79 -0.01
CA ILE A 134 -16.24 -24.42 1.30
C ILE A 134 -16.90 -23.05 1.19
N GLY A 135 -18.19 -22.95 1.51
CA GLY A 135 -18.96 -21.71 1.52
C GLY A 135 -20.31 -21.85 0.81
N ALA A 136 -21.05 -20.75 0.72
CA ALA A 136 -22.38 -20.73 0.10
C ALA A 136 -22.33 -21.09 -1.40
N PRO A 137 -23.39 -21.70 -1.96
CA PRO A 137 -23.49 -21.95 -3.39
C PRO A 137 -23.55 -20.62 -4.16
N ILE A 138 -22.57 -20.38 -5.03
CA ILE A 138 -22.46 -19.15 -5.85
C ILE A 138 -22.47 -19.45 -7.35
N LEU A 139 -22.23 -20.69 -7.78
CA LEU A 139 -22.14 -21.08 -9.19
C LEU A 139 -23.32 -21.94 -9.64
N TYR A 140 -24.34 -21.31 -10.22
CA TYR A 140 -25.51 -21.99 -10.76
C TYR A 140 -26.19 -21.18 -11.89
N PRO A 141 -26.86 -21.82 -12.87
CA PRO A 141 -27.33 -21.16 -14.10
C PRO A 141 -28.23 -19.94 -13.88
N ASP A 142 -29.09 -19.98 -12.87
CA ASP A 142 -30.08 -18.93 -12.60
C ASP A 142 -29.58 -17.86 -11.60
N TYR A 143 -28.28 -17.85 -11.26
CA TYR A 143 -27.70 -16.94 -10.26
C TYR A 143 -28.11 -15.48 -10.47
N THR A 144 -27.90 -14.96 -11.68
CA THR A 144 -28.16 -13.54 -11.97
C THR A 144 -29.64 -13.20 -11.82
N SER A 145 -30.52 -14.08 -12.31
CA SER A 145 -31.97 -13.92 -12.23
C SER A 145 -32.48 -13.96 -10.78
N ASP A 146 -31.96 -14.89 -9.98
CA ASP A 146 -32.33 -15.04 -8.57
C ASP A 146 -31.90 -13.84 -7.72
N MET A 147 -30.69 -13.33 -7.96
CA MET A 147 -30.19 -12.14 -7.29
C MET A 147 -30.97 -10.90 -7.72
N MET A 148 -31.29 -10.76 -9.01
CA MET A 148 -32.08 -9.65 -9.51
C MET A 148 -33.50 -9.67 -8.94
N LYS A 149 -34.14 -10.84 -8.88
CA LYS A 149 -35.46 -11.01 -8.26
C LYS A 149 -35.45 -10.65 -6.77
N ALA A 150 -34.42 -11.09 -6.03
CA ALA A 150 -34.30 -10.79 -4.61
C ALA A 150 -34.11 -9.29 -4.33
N VAL A 151 -33.19 -8.64 -5.06
CA VAL A 151 -32.90 -7.21 -4.88
C VAL A 151 -34.09 -6.35 -5.31
N MET A 152 -34.64 -6.62 -6.50
CA MET A 152 -35.77 -5.84 -7.03
C MET A 152 -37.04 -6.10 -6.23
N GLY A 153 -37.20 -7.26 -5.61
CA GLY A 153 -38.36 -7.62 -4.80
C GLY A 153 -38.36 -7.04 -3.39
N SER A 154 -37.26 -6.42 -2.92
CA SER A 154 -37.17 -5.92 -1.56
C SER A 154 -38.04 -4.68 -1.33
N GLU A 155 -38.63 -4.57 -0.14
CA GLU A 155 -39.46 -3.43 0.24
C GLU A 155 -38.70 -2.10 0.13
N ALA A 156 -37.43 -2.09 0.57
CA ALA A 156 -36.58 -0.90 0.49
C ALA A 156 -36.35 -0.43 -0.95
N VAL A 157 -36.16 -1.36 -1.90
CA VAL A 157 -35.98 -1.02 -3.32
C VAL A 157 -37.31 -0.61 -3.95
N GLN A 158 -38.42 -1.27 -3.60
CA GLN A 158 -39.76 -0.88 -4.07
C GLN A 158 -40.14 0.53 -3.60
N GLN A 159 -39.83 0.88 -2.35
CA GLN A 159 -40.02 2.22 -1.81
C GLN A 159 -39.14 3.24 -2.54
N ALA A 160 -37.85 2.95 -2.74
CA ALA A 160 -36.96 3.85 -3.48
C ALA A 160 -37.42 4.08 -4.94
N ILE A 161 -38.01 3.06 -5.59
CA ILE A 161 -38.62 3.19 -6.92
C ILE A 161 -39.84 4.13 -6.87
N ALA A 162 -40.67 4.01 -5.84
CA ALA A 162 -41.84 4.89 -5.66
C ALA A 162 -41.43 6.35 -5.42
N GLU A 163 -40.44 6.58 -4.54
CA GLU A 163 -39.89 7.91 -4.27
C GLU A 163 -39.23 8.52 -5.53
N ALA A 164 -38.48 7.72 -6.29
CA ALA A 164 -37.90 8.17 -7.55
C ALA A 164 -38.99 8.51 -8.59
N ALA A 165 -40.09 7.75 -8.66
CA ALA A 165 -41.21 8.05 -9.54
C ALA A 165 -41.90 9.37 -9.15
N GLN A 166 -42.08 9.63 -7.86
CA GLN A 166 -42.62 10.90 -7.37
C GLN A 166 -41.73 12.09 -7.70
N ALA A 167 -40.40 11.95 -7.54
CA ALA A 167 -39.44 12.99 -7.88
C ALA A 167 -39.44 13.31 -9.39
N GLU A 168 -39.56 12.31 -10.26
CA GLU A 168 -39.69 12.50 -11.71
C GLU A 168 -40.98 13.25 -12.07
N MET A 169 -42.08 13.03 -11.35
CA MET A 169 -43.32 13.80 -11.54
C MET A 169 -43.20 15.26 -11.08
N ALA A 170 -42.39 15.54 -10.07
CA ALA A 170 -42.17 16.89 -9.54
C ALA A 170 -41.17 17.72 -10.37
N GLY A 171 -40.29 17.07 -11.15
CA GLY A 171 -39.16 17.71 -11.84
C GLY A 171 -39.43 18.27 -13.24
N GLU A 172 -40.59 18.02 -13.85
CA GLU A 172 -40.87 18.44 -15.23
C GLU A 172 -41.82 19.64 -15.31
N GLY A 173 -41.23 20.83 -15.47
CA GLY A 173 -41.94 21.98 -16.03
C GLY A 173 -42.26 21.70 -17.50
N LYS A 174 -43.54 21.41 -17.78
CA LYS A 174 -44.21 21.14 -19.07
C LYS A 174 -44.51 19.65 -19.33
N GLY A 175 -45.66 19.21 -18.81
CA GLY A 175 -46.35 17.97 -19.17
C GLY A 175 -46.34 16.96 -18.03
N ALA A 176 -47.45 16.82 -17.30
CA ALA A 176 -47.59 15.81 -16.26
C ALA A 176 -47.50 14.41 -16.90
N LYS A 177 -46.35 13.74 -16.75
CA LYS A 177 -46.25 12.30 -17.03
C LYS A 177 -47.25 11.58 -16.12
N SER A 178 -48.06 10.69 -16.68
CA SER A 178 -48.92 9.80 -15.90
C SER A 178 -48.08 9.05 -14.85
N GLU A 179 -48.62 8.84 -13.65
CA GLU A 179 -48.00 8.07 -12.56
C GLU A 179 -47.50 6.70 -13.04
N ALA A 180 -48.29 6.05 -13.90
CA ALA A 180 -47.92 4.76 -14.50
C ALA A 180 -46.63 4.86 -15.35
N THR A 181 -46.47 5.95 -16.10
CA THR A 181 -45.28 6.21 -16.92
C THR A 181 -44.07 6.52 -16.04
N ALA A 182 -44.22 7.37 -15.02
CA ALA A 182 -43.13 7.69 -14.09
C ALA A 182 -42.62 6.44 -13.35
N LYS A 183 -43.54 5.59 -12.85
CA LYS A 183 -43.20 4.32 -12.20
C LYS A 183 -42.50 3.36 -13.15
N LYS A 184 -42.91 3.29 -14.42
CA LYS A 184 -42.26 2.45 -15.44
C LYS A 184 -40.82 2.92 -15.72
N VAL A 185 -40.60 4.24 -15.81
CA VAL A 185 -39.26 4.83 -16.00
C VAL A 185 -38.37 4.55 -14.80
N ALA A 186 -38.84 4.80 -13.58
CA ALA A 186 -38.09 4.54 -12.35
C ALA A 186 -37.74 3.05 -12.19
N LYS A 187 -38.67 2.15 -12.50
CA LYS A 187 -38.43 0.70 -12.49
C LYS A 187 -37.40 0.29 -13.53
N ALA A 188 -37.49 0.77 -14.78
CA ALA A 188 -36.50 0.48 -15.81
C ALA A 188 -35.09 1.00 -15.43
N LYS A 189 -35.02 2.17 -14.78
CA LYS A 189 -33.77 2.74 -14.25
C LYS A 189 -33.19 1.86 -13.14
N ALA A 190 -34.03 1.38 -12.22
CA ALA A 190 -33.64 0.46 -11.15
C ALA A 190 -33.15 -0.89 -11.71
N GLU A 191 -33.84 -1.46 -12.70
CA GLU A 191 -33.42 -2.70 -13.37
C GLU A 191 -32.07 -2.54 -14.06
N ASN A 192 -31.81 -1.38 -14.70
CA ASN A 192 -30.52 -1.10 -15.31
C ASN A 192 -29.41 -0.96 -14.24
N TYR A 193 -29.70 -0.33 -13.10
CA TYR A 193 -28.76 -0.25 -11.98
C TYR A 193 -28.45 -1.64 -11.42
N ALA A 194 -29.47 -2.47 -11.17
CA ALA A 194 -29.28 -3.84 -10.70
C ALA A 194 -28.48 -4.69 -11.70
N LYS A 195 -28.84 -4.63 -12.99
CA LYS A 195 -28.15 -5.38 -14.06
C LYS A 195 -26.68 -4.99 -14.20
N THR A 196 -26.36 -3.71 -14.05
CA THR A 196 -24.97 -3.23 -14.12
C THR A 196 -24.18 -3.58 -12.86
N LEU A 197 -24.82 -3.55 -11.69
CA LEU A 197 -24.22 -3.85 -10.40
C LEU A 197 -23.96 -5.36 -10.19
N ILE A 198 -25.00 -6.20 -10.28
CA ILE A 198 -24.98 -7.62 -9.85
C ILE A 198 -23.95 -8.44 -10.65
N ALA A 199 -23.11 -9.22 -9.96
CA ALA A 199 -22.14 -10.13 -10.58
C ALA A 199 -22.83 -11.26 -11.41
N ASP A 200 -22.10 -11.91 -12.32
CA ASP A 200 -22.64 -12.96 -13.21
C ASP A 200 -21.95 -14.32 -12.97
N LEU A 201 -22.32 -15.02 -11.90
CA LEU A 201 -21.74 -16.32 -11.57
C LEU A 201 -22.51 -17.51 -12.20
N SER A 202 -23.15 -17.28 -13.35
CA SER A 202 -24.05 -18.24 -13.99
C SER A 202 -23.31 -19.38 -14.72
N SER A 203 -22.03 -19.19 -15.08
CA SER A 203 -21.27 -20.09 -15.96
C SER A 203 -20.00 -20.65 -15.31
N LYS A 204 -20.07 -21.92 -14.88
CA LYS A 204 -18.90 -22.67 -14.38
C LYS A 204 -17.78 -22.77 -15.41
N ARG A 205 -18.11 -22.97 -16.70
CA ARG A 205 -17.13 -23.09 -17.78
C ARG A 205 -16.32 -21.80 -17.94
N THR A 206 -16.99 -20.66 -17.87
CA THR A 206 -16.32 -19.36 -17.98
C THR A 206 -15.40 -19.13 -16.80
N LEU A 207 -15.83 -19.48 -15.57
CA LEU A 207 -14.96 -19.36 -14.40
C LEU A 207 -13.70 -20.23 -14.52
N ARG A 208 -13.82 -21.50 -14.96
CA ARG A 208 -12.67 -22.39 -15.18
C ARG A 208 -11.70 -21.82 -16.22
N PHE A 209 -12.22 -21.22 -17.29
CA PHE A 209 -11.41 -20.53 -18.29
C PHE A 209 -10.69 -19.31 -17.70
N ILE A 210 -11.35 -18.49 -16.89
CA ILE A 210 -10.73 -17.37 -16.17
C ILE A 210 -9.60 -17.89 -15.29
N ALA A 211 -9.86 -18.94 -14.48
CA ALA A 211 -8.86 -19.52 -13.60
C ALA A 211 -7.64 -20.07 -14.38
N PHE A 212 -7.86 -20.69 -15.55
CA PHE A 212 -6.78 -21.11 -16.44
C PHE A 212 -5.98 -19.92 -16.98
N ALA A 213 -6.65 -18.86 -17.45
CA ALA A 213 -5.98 -17.67 -17.98
C ALA A 213 -5.14 -16.97 -16.89
N VAL A 214 -5.72 -16.82 -15.69
CA VAL A 214 -5.05 -16.23 -14.52
C VAL A 214 -3.87 -17.10 -14.07
N ASN A 215 -4.02 -18.43 -14.01
CA ASN A 215 -2.91 -19.34 -13.70
C ASN A 215 -1.72 -19.12 -14.63
N ASN A 216 -1.97 -19.10 -15.94
CA ASN A 216 -0.94 -18.90 -16.95
C ASN A 216 -0.28 -17.53 -16.86
N LEU A 217 -1.06 -16.50 -16.54
CA LEU A 217 -0.53 -15.16 -16.30
C LEU A 217 0.39 -15.17 -15.06
N LEU A 218 -0.10 -15.64 -13.92
CA LEU A 218 0.61 -15.59 -12.64
C LEU A 218 1.89 -16.43 -12.64
N VAL A 219 1.89 -17.63 -13.20
CA VAL A 219 3.09 -18.49 -13.29
C VAL A 219 4.19 -17.85 -14.15
N ARG A 220 3.82 -17.09 -15.19
CA ARG A 220 4.78 -16.40 -16.06
C ARG A 220 5.38 -15.18 -15.38
N LEU A 221 4.54 -14.35 -14.77
CA LEU A 221 4.94 -13.12 -14.11
C LEU A 221 5.74 -13.39 -12.84
N TYR A 222 5.19 -14.24 -11.97
CA TYR A 222 5.70 -14.54 -10.63
C TYR A 222 6.24 -15.96 -10.58
N HIS A 223 7.34 -16.18 -11.30
CA HIS A 223 8.00 -17.48 -11.46
C HIS A 223 8.39 -18.19 -10.15
N GLN A 224 8.47 -17.48 -9.02
CA GLN A 224 8.72 -18.11 -7.70
C GLN A 224 7.44 -18.55 -7.00
N GLY A 225 6.30 -18.08 -7.47
CA GLY A 225 4.97 -18.49 -7.06
C GLY A 225 4.31 -17.61 -6.00
N ILE A 226 3.16 -18.09 -5.51
CA ILE A 226 2.35 -17.47 -4.46
C ILE A 226 2.56 -18.25 -3.18
N TYR A 227 2.97 -17.56 -2.12
CA TYR A 227 3.26 -18.12 -0.81
C TYR A 227 2.13 -17.78 0.16
N ILE A 228 1.69 -18.80 0.90
CA ILE A 228 0.72 -18.69 1.98
C ILE A 228 1.23 -19.52 3.15
N LYS A 229 1.16 -18.95 4.35
CA LYS A 229 1.51 -19.67 5.58
C LYS A 229 0.47 -20.76 5.86
N GLY A 230 0.90 -22.00 6.05
CA GLY A 230 -0.02 -23.12 6.27
C GLY A 230 -0.89 -22.95 7.51
N SER A 231 -0.33 -22.43 8.61
CA SER A 231 -1.10 -22.18 9.84
C SER A 231 -2.22 -21.14 9.64
N GLU A 232 -1.96 -20.10 8.85
CA GLU A 232 -2.96 -19.06 8.54
C GLU A 232 -4.05 -19.62 7.61
N PHE A 233 -3.65 -20.46 6.65
CA PHE A 233 -4.58 -21.16 5.78
C PHE A 233 -5.50 -22.11 6.56
N ILE A 234 -4.96 -22.91 7.48
CA ILE A 234 -5.74 -23.84 8.31
C ILE A 234 -6.79 -23.05 9.11
N ALA A 235 -6.38 -21.97 9.79
CA ALA A 235 -7.30 -21.12 10.54
C ALA A 235 -8.39 -20.49 9.66
N LEU A 236 -8.05 -20.05 8.45
CA LEU A 236 -9.03 -19.55 7.48
C LEU A 236 -10.00 -20.65 7.05
N GLN A 237 -9.50 -21.86 6.78
CA GLN A 237 -10.33 -22.97 6.34
C GLN A 237 -11.32 -23.42 7.43
N GLU A 238 -10.87 -23.46 8.69
CA GLU A 238 -11.72 -23.73 9.84
C GLU A 238 -12.82 -22.67 10.00
N ALA A 239 -12.45 -21.39 9.95
CA ALA A 239 -13.40 -20.29 10.01
C ALA A 239 -14.40 -20.33 8.85
N ALA A 240 -13.96 -20.70 7.64
CA ALA A 240 -14.83 -20.83 6.48
C ALA A 240 -15.82 -21.99 6.61
N LYS A 241 -15.41 -23.12 7.18
CA LYS A 241 -16.31 -24.25 7.47
C LYS A 241 -17.36 -23.88 8.51
N ASP A 242 -16.94 -23.24 9.59
CA ASP A 242 -17.84 -22.78 10.65
C ASP A 242 -18.83 -21.72 10.14
N ALA A 243 -18.36 -20.73 9.38
CA ALA A 243 -19.20 -19.70 8.76
C ALA A 243 -20.21 -20.32 7.79
N ALA A 244 -19.77 -21.27 6.94
CA ALA A 244 -20.66 -21.98 6.03
C ALA A 244 -21.74 -22.79 6.76
N ALA A 245 -21.39 -23.49 7.84
CA ALA A 245 -22.34 -24.25 8.66
C ALA A 245 -23.40 -23.35 9.32
N LYS A 246 -23.04 -22.11 9.66
CA LYS A 246 -23.91 -21.11 10.28
C LYS A 246 -24.65 -20.22 9.27
N GLY A 247 -24.37 -20.36 7.97
CA GLY A 247 -24.89 -19.46 6.93
C GLY A 247 -24.39 -18.01 7.06
N ILE A 248 -23.20 -17.82 7.62
CA ILE A 248 -22.57 -16.51 7.84
C ILE A 248 -21.55 -16.24 6.72
N SER A 249 -21.52 -15.01 6.22
CA SER A 249 -20.53 -14.58 5.21
C SER A 249 -19.16 -14.26 5.81
N LEU A 250 -18.11 -14.50 5.03
CA LEU A 250 -16.80 -13.90 5.24
C LEU A 250 -16.68 -12.57 4.49
N LEU A 251 -16.16 -11.55 5.17
CA LEU A 251 -15.78 -10.26 4.59
C LEU A 251 -14.26 -10.17 4.51
N PHE A 252 -13.72 -10.34 3.31
CA PHE A 252 -12.28 -10.23 3.04
C PHE A 252 -11.88 -8.78 2.81
N LEU A 253 -10.88 -8.32 3.56
CA LEU A 253 -10.40 -6.93 3.54
C LEU A 253 -8.89 -6.90 3.29
N PRO A 254 -8.46 -7.06 2.02
CA PRO A 254 -7.05 -7.00 1.64
C PRO A 254 -6.49 -5.57 1.57
N SER A 255 -5.17 -5.45 1.75
CA SER A 255 -4.40 -4.28 1.30
C SER A 255 -4.36 -4.21 -0.24
N HIS A 256 -4.17 -3.00 -0.80
CA HIS A 256 -4.20 -2.81 -2.26
C HIS A 256 -2.91 -2.20 -2.79
N LYS A 257 -2.13 -3.00 -3.53
CA LYS A 257 -0.81 -2.64 -4.07
C LYS A 257 -0.74 -2.70 -5.60
N SER A 258 -1.47 -3.60 -6.25
CA SER A 258 -1.41 -3.81 -7.71
C SER A 258 -2.80 -4.11 -8.31
N HIS A 259 -2.95 -3.89 -9.61
CA HIS A 259 -4.11 -4.37 -10.36
C HIS A 259 -4.20 -5.90 -10.43
N VAL A 260 -3.13 -6.63 -10.09
CA VAL A 260 -3.19 -8.10 -10.08
C VAL A 260 -3.79 -8.63 -8.77
N ASP A 261 -3.93 -7.81 -7.72
CA ASP A 261 -4.37 -8.24 -6.37
C ASP A 261 -5.65 -9.09 -6.37
N TYR A 262 -6.72 -8.59 -7.00
CA TYR A 262 -8.00 -9.31 -7.05
C TYR A 262 -7.93 -10.60 -7.89
N LEU A 263 -7.03 -10.66 -8.88
CA LEU A 263 -6.77 -11.89 -9.63
C LEU A 263 -6.04 -12.91 -8.76
N VAL A 264 -5.02 -12.47 -8.00
CA VAL A 264 -4.28 -13.31 -7.06
C VAL A 264 -5.20 -13.88 -6.00
N ILE A 265 -5.97 -13.04 -5.33
CA ILE A 265 -6.85 -13.44 -4.23
C ILE A 265 -7.93 -14.41 -4.73
N SER A 266 -8.59 -14.09 -5.84
CA SER A 266 -9.56 -15.00 -6.46
C SER A 266 -8.93 -16.34 -6.86
N TYR A 267 -7.73 -16.32 -7.46
CA TYR A 267 -7.04 -17.53 -7.85
C TYR A 267 -6.63 -18.38 -6.63
N VAL A 268 -6.20 -17.74 -5.55
CA VAL A 268 -5.89 -18.40 -4.27
C VAL A 268 -7.13 -19.09 -3.72
N PHE A 269 -8.28 -18.42 -3.62
CA PHE A 269 -9.51 -19.05 -3.15
C PHE A 269 -9.99 -20.19 -4.05
N TYR A 270 -9.88 -20.01 -5.37
CA TYR A 270 -10.17 -21.06 -6.34
C TYR A 270 -9.27 -22.30 -6.14
N ARG A 271 -7.95 -22.09 -5.96
CA ARG A 271 -6.96 -23.16 -5.69
C ARG A 271 -7.21 -23.88 -4.37
N LEU A 272 -7.58 -23.13 -3.35
CA LEU A 272 -7.78 -23.64 -1.99
C LEU A 272 -9.16 -24.26 -1.76
N GLY A 273 -10.05 -24.19 -2.75
CA GLY A 273 -11.41 -24.73 -2.64
C GLY A 273 -12.26 -23.93 -1.65
N LEU A 274 -12.11 -22.61 -1.60
CA LEU A 274 -12.98 -21.70 -0.86
C LEU A 274 -13.92 -20.97 -1.83
N ALA A 275 -15.15 -20.68 -1.39
CA ALA A 275 -16.11 -19.91 -2.17
C ALA A 275 -15.54 -18.54 -2.55
N LEU A 276 -15.44 -18.28 -3.85
CA LEU A 276 -15.00 -16.99 -4.40
C LEU A 276 -15.83 -15.85 -3.82
N PRO A 277 -15.17 -14.77 -3.40
CA PRO A 277 -15.87 -13.59 -2.92
C PRO A 277 -16.47 -12.80 -4.08
N HIS A 278 -17.51 -12.04 -3.76
CA HIS A 278 -18.02 -10.99 -4.61
C HIS A 278 -17.12 -9.76 -4.44
N ILE A 279 -16.49 -9.29 -5.53
CA ILE A 279 -15.41 -8.31 -5.47
C ILE A 279 -15.97 -6.92 -5.74
N ALA A 280 -15.83 -6.00 -4.78
CA ALA A 280 -16.18 -4.60 -4.96
C ALA A 280 -15.15 -3.92 -5.89
N ALA A 281 -15.53 -3.68 -7.15
CA ALA A 281 -14.66 -3.09 -8.17
C ALA A 281 -15.11 -1.67 -8.52
N GLY A 282 -14.15 -0.76 -8.75
CA GLY A 282 -14.49 0.59 -9.25
C GLY A 282 -15.04 0.56 -10.68
N GLN A 283 -16.04 1.41 -10.98
CA GLN A 283 -16.65 1.52 -12.32
C GLN A 283 -15.63 1.74 -13.46
N ASN A 284 -14.47 2.35 -13.16
CA ASN A 284 -13.39 2.56 -14.11
C ASN A 284 -12.76 1.27 -14.65
N LEU A 285 -13.00 0.12 -14.01
CA LEU A 285 -12.55 -1.20 -14.48
C LEU A 285 -13.57 -1.89 -15.40
N ASN A 286 -14.77 -1.32 -15.55
CA ASN A 286 -15.81 -1.87 -16.42
C ASN A 286 -15.59 -1.46 -17.90
N ILE A 287 -14.52 -1.97 -18.49
CA ILE A 287 -14.15 -1.76 -19.90
C ILE A 287 -14.87 -2.83 -20.75
N PRO A 288 -15.28 -2.54 -22.00
CA PRO A 288 -15.89 -3.55 -22.88
C PRO A 288 -15.06 -4.85 -22.94
N ILE A 289 -15.74 -6.00 -22.98
CA ILE A 289 -15.15 -7.36 -22.94
C ILE A 289 -14.57 -7.73 -21.56
N VAL A 290 -13.59 -6.98 -21.05
CA VAL A 290 -12.91 -7.27 -19.77
C VAL A 290 -13.88 -7.17 -18.60
N GLY A 291 -14.71 -6.13 -18.56
CA GLY A 291 -15.71 -5.92 -17.51
C GLY A 291 -16.70 -7.08 -17.43
N GLY A 292 -17.18 -7.58 -18.57
CA GLY A 292 -18.05 -8.76 -18.62
C GLY A 292 -17.39 -10.02 -18.08
N LEU A 293 -16.11 -10.24 -18.39
CA LEU A 293 -15.35 -11.37 -17.84
C LEU A 293 -15.13 -11.23 -16.33
N LEU A 294 -14.84 -10.03 -15.84
CA LEU A 294 -14.70 -9.75 -14.40
C LEU A 294 -16.01 -9.98 -13.64
N LYS A 295 -17.16 -9.57 -14.21
CA LYS A 295 -18.47 -9.92 -13.62
C LYS A 295 -18.67 -11.42 -13.51
N LYS A 296 -18.19 -12.17 -14.51
CA LYS A 296 -18.20 -13.64 -14.49
C LYS A 296 -17.19 -14.28 -13.54
N GLY A 297 -16.25 -13.49 -13.03
CA GLY A 297 -15.36 -13.85 -11.93
C GLY A 297 -15.85 -13.41 -10.55
N GLY A 298 -17.03 -12.78 -10.44
CA GLY A 298 -17.60 -12.33 -9.16
C GLY A 298 -17.50 -10.81 -8.90
N ALA A 299 -16.99 -10.02 -9.84
CA ALA A 299 -16.90 -8.56 -9.66
C ALA A 299 -18.27 -7.87 -9.76
N PHE A 300 -18.53 -6.92 -8.87
CA PHE A 300 -19.63 -5.96 -8.98
C PHE A 300 -19.08 -4.53 -9.00
N PHE A 301 -19.59 -3.71 -9.92
CA PHE A 301 -19.03 -2.37 -10.18
C PHE A 301 -19.73 -1.28 -9.37
N ILE A 302 -18.94 -0.50 -8.62
CA ILE A 302 -19.40 0.60 -7.78
C ILE A 302 -18.98 1.97 -8.33
N ARG A 303 -19.86 2.96 -8.18
CA ARG A 303 -19.55 4.36 -8.51
C ARG A 303 -18.62 4.98 -7.46
N ARG A 304 -17.73 5.90 -7.88
CA ARG A 304 -16.84 6.63 -6.97
C ARG A 304 -17.58 7.58 -6.02
N SER A 305 -18.69 8.15 -6.48
CA SER A 305 -19.61 8.96 -5.69
C SER A 305 -21.03 8.52 -6.01
N PHE A 306 -21.86 8.39 -4.98
CA PHE A 306 -23.26 8.04 -5.14
C PHE A 306 -24.10 9.29 -5.45
N GLY A 307 -23.50 10.49 -5.36
CA GLY A 307 -24.17 11.76 -5.63
C GLY A 307 -25.45 11.89 -4.80
N ASN A 308 -26.46 12.55 -5.39
CA ASN A 308 -27.81 12.63 -4.85
C ASN A 308 -28.73 11.62 -5.59
N ASP A 309 -28.33 10.35 -5.64
CA ASP A 309 -29.09 9.24 -6.27
C ASP A 309 -29.53 8.22 -5.18
N PRO A 310 -30.67 8.47 -4.50
CA PRO A 310 -31.20 7.58 -3.47
C PRO A 310 -31.54 6.19 -4.01
N LEU A 311 -32.01 6.11 -5.26
CA LEU A 311 -32.40 4.86 -5.91
C LEU A 311 -31.19 3.93 -6.09
N TYR A 312 -30.07 4.44 -6.62
CA TYR A 312 -28.83 3.66 -6.72
C TYR A 312 -28.34 3.22 -5.34
N SER A 313 -28.39 4.11 -4.35
CA SER A 313 -27.95 3.83 -2.98
C SER A 313 -28.77 2.71 -2.32
N ALA A 314 -30.08 2.70 -2.52
CA ALA A 314 -30.98 1.66 -2.02
C ALA A 314 -30.69 0.30 -2.66
N ILE A 315 -30.55 0.25 -3.99
CA ILE A 315 -30.23 -0.98 -4.73
C ILE A 315 -28.87 -1.53 -4.33
N PHE A 316 -27.87 -0.66 -4.19
CA PHE A 316 -26.53 -1.06 -3.77
C PHE A 316 -26.53 -1.65 -2.36
N LYS A 317 -27.17 -0.96 -1.41
CA LYS A 317 -27.32 -1.43 -0.03
C LYS A 317 -28.02 -2.80 0.01
N GLU A 318 -29.15 -2.92 -0.69
CA GLU A 318 -29.93 -4.16 -0.73
C GLU A 318 -29.13 -5.33 -1.34
N TYR A 319 -28.35 -5.08 -2.39
CA TYR A 319 -27.50 -6.11 -2.99
C TYR A 319 -26.46 -6.65 -1.99
N ILE A 320 -25.77 -5.78 -1.26
CA ILE A 320 -24.82 -6.18 -0.22
C ILE A 320 -25.52 -6.97 0.89
N GLU A 321 -26.67 -6.48 1.38
CA GLU A 321 -27.45 -7.18 2.41
C GLU A 321 -27.96 -8.55 1.92
N THR A 322 -28.33 -8.68 0.65
CA THR A 322 -28.73 -9.96 0.04
C THR A 322 -27.56 -10.94 -0.07
N LEU A 323 -26.36 -10.49 -0.39
CA LEU A 323 -25.16 -11.34 -0.40
C LEU A 323 -24.87 -11.85 1.02
N LEU A 324 -24.89 -10.96 2.00
CA LEU A 324 -24.63 -11.30 3.41
C LEU A 324 -25.68 -12.28 3.97
N SER A 325 -26.96 -12.08 3.66
CA SER A 325 -28.05 -12.94 4.16
C SER A 325 -28.02 -14.35 3.56
N ARG A 326 -27.41 -14.51 2.39
CA ARG A 326 -27.19 -15.80 1.72
C ARG A 326 -25.87 -16.47 2.09
N GLY A 327 -25.11 -15.93 3.04
CA GLY A 327 -23.79 -16.44 3.43
C GLY A 327 -22.74 -16.32 2.31
N MET A 328 -22.97 -15.45 1.32
CA MET A 328 -22.03 -15.24 0.22
C MET A 328 -20.92 -14.30 0.65
N ASN A 329 -19.67 -14.71 0.38
CA ASN A 329 -18.49 -13.94 0.76
C ASN A 329 -18.35 -12.65 -0.06
N ILE A 330 -17.77 -11.61 0.54
CA ILE A 330 -17.52 -10.32 -0.10
C ILE A 330 -16.05 -9.96 0.07
N GLU A 331 -15.44 -9.39 -0.96
CA GLU A 331 -14.10 -8.81 -0.94
C GLU A 331 -14.19 -7.30 -1.20
N GLY A 332 -13.52 -6.52 -0.36
CA GLY A 332 -13.40 -5.08 -0.55
C GLY A 332 -12.08 -4.55 -0.03
N PHE A 333 -11.35 -3.83 -0.89
CA PHE A 333 -10.11 -3.17 -0.49
C PHE A 333 -10.39 -2.06 0.51
N ILE A 334 -9.89 -2.21 1.74
CA ILE A 334 -10.13 -1.26 2.84
C ILE A 334 -9.64 0.17 2.51
N GLU A 335 -8.58 0.28 1.72
CA GLU A 335 -7.97 1.54 1.29
C GLU A 335 -8.80 2.26 0.19
N GLY A 336 -9.64 1.52 -0.54
CA GLY A 336 -10.44 1.98 -1.68
C GLY A 336 -9.65 2.40 -2.93
N THR A 337 -8.32 2.41 -2.87
CA THR A 337 -7.42 2.64 -4.01
C THR A 337 -6.07 1.99 -3.75
N ARG A 338 -5.29 1.74 -4.81
CA ARG A 338 -3.91 1.23 -4.71
C ARG A 338 -3.00 2.24 -4.03
N SER A 339 -2.07 1.78 -3.22
CA SER A 339 -1.03 2.66 -2.66
C SER A 339 0.03 3.00 -3.71
N ARG A 340 0.12 4.29 -4.09
CA ARG A 340 1.15 4.80 -5.02
C ARG A 340 2.51 4.94 -4.36
N THR A 341 2.55 5.00 -3.03
CA THR A 341 3.78 5.20 -2.26
C THR A 341 4.30 3.93 -1.60
N GLY A 342 3.53 2.83 -1.64
CA GLY A 342 3.86 1.56 -0.97
C GLY A 342 3.37 1.49 0.48
N LYS A 343 3.03 2.63 1.11
CA LYS A 343 2.46 2.72 2.47
C LYS A 343 1.03 2.16 2.54
N LEU A 344 0.53 1.78 3.73
CA LEU A 344 -0.91 1.53 3.91
C LEU A 344 -1.68 2.86 3.93
N LEU A 345 -2.80 2.95 3.23
CA LEU A 345 -3.65 4.13 3.23
C LEU A 345 -4.71 4.10 4.34
N PRO A 346 -5.25 5.26 4.76
CA PRO A 346 -6.38 5.32 5.68
C PRO A 346 -7.62 4.58 5.15
N PRO A 347 -8.50 4.07 6.04
CA PRO A 347 -9.59 3.20 5.63
C PRO A 347 -10.73 4.01 5.01
N ARG A 348 -11.36 3.45 3.98
CA ARG A 348 -12.59 3.96 3.35
C ARG A 348 -13.79 3.24 3.92
N PHE A 349 -14.67 4.01 4.56
CA PHE A 349 -15.77 3.45 5.35
C PHE A 349 -17.01 3.03 4.55
N GLY A 350 -17.04 3.18 3.21
CA GLY A 350 -18.26 3.00 2.41
C GLY A 350 -18.92 1.62 2.56
N LEU A 351 -18.19 0.55 2.19
CA LEU A 351 -18.67 -0.83 2.33
C LEU A 351 -18.84 -1.20 3.81
N LEU A 352 -17.86 -0.85 4.66
CA LEU A 352 -17.89 -1.14 6.10
C LEU A 352 -19.14 -0.58 6.78
N LYS A 353 -19.57 0.62 6.39
CA LYS A 353 -20.78 1.24 6.92
C LYS A 353 -22.01 0.39 6.65
N ILE A 354 -22.15 -0.13 5.43
CA ILE A 354 -23.31 -0.96 5.05
C ILE A 354 -23.30 -2.26 5.84
N VAL A 355 -22.14 -2.94 5.89
CA VAL A 355 -22.00 -4.21 6.64
C VAL A 355 -22.28 -4.00 8.13
N LEU A 356 -21.67 -2.97 8.73
CA LEU A 356 -21.86 -2.62 10.14
C LEU A 356 -23.34 -2.34 10.44
N SER A 357 -23.99 -1.51 9.62
CA SER A 357 -25.42 -1.20 9.78
C SER A 357 -26.31 -2.43 9.63
N ALA A 358 -25.99 -3.35 8.72
CA ALA A 358 -26.76 -4.58 8.51
C ALA A 358 -26.68 -5.53 9.72
N VAL A 359 -25.52 -5.59 10.39
CA VAL A 359 -25.36 -6.35 11.64
C VAL A 359 -26.04 -5.63 12.80
N MET A 360 -25.83 -4.33 12.96
CA MET A 360 -26.45 -3.56 14.05
C MET A 360 -27.99 -3.57 14.01
N SER A 361 -28.60 -3.53 12.82
CA SER A 361 -30.05 -3.57 12.66
C SER A 361 -30.67 -4.96 12.89
N GLY A 362 -29.84 -5.99 13.06
CA GLY A 362 -30.29 -7.38 13.17
C GLY A 362 -30.71 -8.02 11.84
N ARG A 363 -30.64 -7.30 10.72
CA ARG A 363 -30.93 -7.87 9.39
C ARG A 363 -29.97 -9.01 9.06
N ILE A 364 -28.71 -8.89 9.49
CA ILE A 364 -27.69 -9.92 9.39
C ILE A 364 -27.26 -10.30 10.81
N LYS A 365 -27.24 -11.61 11.11
CA LYS A 365 -26.88 -12.11 12.43
C LYS A 365 -25.44 -11.71 12.80
N ASP A 366 -24.51 -12.02 11.91
CA ASP A 366 -23.08 -11.80 12.06
C ASP A 366 -22.35 -11.85 10.70
N VAL A 367 -21.10 -11.39 10.66
CA VAL A 367 -20.17 -11.47 9.53
C VAL A 367 -18.77 -11.74 10.07
N MET A 368 -18.06 -12.70 9.47
CA MET A 368 -16.67 -12.99 9.83
C MET A 368 -15.72 -12.08 9.05
N VAL A 369 -15.07 -11.14 9.74
CA VAL A 369 -14.12 -10.21 9.12
C VAL A 369 -12.75 -10.89 8.98
N CYS A 370 -12.20 -10.90 7.77
CA CYS A 370 -10.89 -11.48 7.46
C CYS A 370 -9.96 -10.42 6.82
N PRO A 371 -9.15 -9.73 7.64
CA PRO A 371 -8.09 -8.85 7.15
C PRO A 371 -6.99 -9.64 6.42
N MET A 372 -6.49 -9.10 5.32
CA MET A 372 -5.46 -9.75 4.48
C MET A 372 -4.36 -8.79 4.07
N SER A 373 -3.14 -9.31 3.93
CA SER A 373 -2.01 -8.55 3.37
C SER A 373 -1.45 -9.25 2.14
N ILE A 374 -1.10 -8.46 1.12
CA ILE A 374 -0.44 -8.92 -0.09
C ILE A 374 0.87 -8.17 -0.32
N GLY A 375 1.95 -8.93 -0.53
CA GLY A 375 3.31 -8.43 -0.76
C GLY A 375 3.88 -8.95 -2.08
N TYR A 376 4.70 -8.14 -2.74
CA TYR A 376 5.30 -8.44 -4.05
C TYR A 376 6.80 -8.18 -4.02
N ASP A 377 7.59 -9.05 -4.64
CA ASP A 377 9.00 -8.74 -4.92
C ASP A 377 9.14 -7.60 -5.94
N LYS A 378 8.29 -7.58 -6.98
CA LYS A 378 8.20 -6.48 -7.95
C LYS A 378 6.77 -6.18 -8.33
N VAL A 379 6.43 -4.90 -8.34
CA VAL A 379 5.13 -4.38 -8.80
C VAL A 379 5.29 -3.81 -10.20
N ILE A 380 4.27 -4.02 -11.01
CA ILE A 380 4.26 -3.73 -12.46
C ILE A 380 4.10 -2.23 -12.68
N GLU A 381 3.21 -1.63 -11.90
CA GLU A 381 2.74 -0.27 -12.07
C GLU A 381 3.65 0.78 -11.41
N THR A 382 4.81 0.39 -10.87
CA THR A 382 5.69 1.30 -10.12
C THR A 382 6.10 2.54 -10.95
N GLU A 383 6.38 2.38 -12.24
CA GLU A 383 6.72 3.49 -13.14
C GLU A 383 5.54 4.45 -13.36
N SER A 384 4.33 3.90 -13.55
CA SER A 384 3.09 4.67 -13.64
C SER A 384 2.76 5.39 -12.34
N TYR A 385 3.00 4.76 -11.18
CA TYR A 385 2.85 5.41 -9.87
C TYR A 385 3.78 6.62 -9.74
N VAL A 386 5.05 6.50 -10.14
CA VAL A 386 5.97 7.65 -10.13
C VAL A 386 5.48 8.77 -11.05
N ASN A 387 5.00 8.44 -12.25
CA ASN A 387 4.43 9.43 -13.16
C ASN A 387 3.20 10.15 -12.57
N GLU A 388 2.27 9.41 -11.96
CA GLU A 388 1.12 9.98 -11.24
C GLU A 388 1.58 10.92 -10.10
N LEU A 389 2.60 10.51 -9.33
CA LEU A 389 3.15 11.29 -8.21
C LEU A 389 3.90 12.56 -8.64
N LEU A 390 4.38 12.61 -9.89
CA LEU A 390 5.00 13.79 -10.53
C LEU A 390 3.98 14.72 -11.21
N GLY A 391 2.70 14.51 -10.93
CA GLY A 391 1.60 15.35 -11.41
C GLY A 391 1.16 15.06 -12.83
N ARG A 392 1.68 14.02 -13.49
CA ARG A 392 1.15 13.59 -14.80
C ARG A 392 -0.28 13.08 -14.60
N PRO A 393 -1.16 13.26 -15.60
CA PRO A 393 -2.51 12.72 -15.53
C PRO A 393 -2.44 11.21 -15.29
N LYS A 394 -3.38 10.71 -14.48
CA LYS A 394 -3.52 9.28 -14.28
C LYS A 394 -3.78 8.60 -15.62
N GLU A 395 -2.84 7.79 -16.07
CA GLU A 395 -3.09 6.94 -17.23
C GLU A 395 -4.09 5.84 -16.84
N PRO A 396 -5.11 5.58 -17.67
CA PRO A 396 -5.99 4.45 -17.48
C PRO A 396 -5.24 3.17 -17.84
N GLU A 397 -4.27 2.79 -17.01
CA GLU A 397 -3.66 1.47 -17.13
C GLU A 397 -4.74 0.41 -16.90
N SER A 398 -4.89 -0.49 -17.87
CA SER A 398 -5.90 -1.53 -17.83
C SER A 398 -5.25 -2.91 -17.80
N LEU A 399 -5.90 -3.87 -17.15
CA LEU A 399 -5.53 -5.29 -17.23
C LEU A 399 -5.35 -5.76 -18.69
N GLY A 400 -6.10 -5.20 -19.63
CA GLY A 400 -6.02 -5.54 -21.05
C GLY A 400 -4.67 -5.17 -21.68
N GLN A 401 -4.08 -4.04 -21.30
CA GLN A 401 -2.73 -3.67 -21.76
C GLN A 401 -1.66 -4.61 -21.21
N LEU A 402 -1.85 -5.09 -19.98
CA LEU A 402 -0.95 -6.02 -19.30
C LEU A 402 -0.95 -7.41 -19.94
N VAL A 403 -2.13 -7.88 -20.37
CA VAL A 403 -2.31 -9.17 -21.06
C VAL A 403 -1.79 -9.12 -22.50
N ASN A 404 -1.90 -7.96 -23.17
CA ASN A 404 -1.49 -7.79 -24.56
C ASN A 404 -0.01 -7.41 -24.75
N SER A 405 0.71 -7.10 -23.67
CA SER A 405 2.12 -6.75 -23.75
C SER A 405 2.99 -8.01 -23.86
N THR A 406 3.54 -8.25 -25.05
CA THR A 406 4.41 -9.40 -25.34
C THR A 406 5.75 -9.35 -24.59
N SER A 407 6.21 -8.18 -24.15
CA SER A 407 7.40 -8.00 -23.31
C SER A 407 7.16 -8.38 -21.85
N VAL A 408 5.93 -8.22 -21.36
CA VAL A 408 5.54 -8.55 -19.98
C VAL A 408 5.57 -10.06 -19.72
N LEU A 409 5.36 -10.86 -20.76
CA LEU A 409 5.32 -12.33 -20.72
C LEU A 409 6.70 -12.99 -20.49
N GLN A 410 7.79 -12.23 -20.44
CA GLN A 410 9.16 -12.73 -20.21
C GLN A 410 9.76 -12.30 -18.87
N LEU A 411 9.00 -11.58 -18.06
CA LEU A 411 9.52 -10.92 -16.87
C LEU A 411 9.54 -11.86 -15.66
N LYS A 412 10.65 -11.82 -14.91
CA LYS A 412 10.84 -12.57 -13.66
C LYS A 412 10.59 -11.65 -12.47
N TRP A 413 9.34 -11.48 -12.04
CA TRP A 413 8.97 -10.55 -10.97
C TRP A 413 9.04 -11.11 -9.55
N GLY A 414 9.61 -12.30 -9.39
CA GLY A 414 9.83 -12.92 -8.09
C GLY A 414 8.59 -13.65 -7.57
N ARG A 415 8.30 -13.47 -6.28
CA ARG A 415 7.17 -14.09 -5.58
C ARG A 415 6.09 -13.10 -5.18
N ILE A 416 4.91 -13.65 -4.93
CA ILE A 416 3.81 -12.98 -4.21
C ILE A 416 3.66 -13.65 -2.86
N ASP A 417 3.52 -12.86 -1.80
CA ASP A 417 3.25 -13.34 -0.45
C ASP A 417 1.86 -12.88 -0.03
N VAL A 418 1.00 -13.83 0.38
CA VAL A 418 -0.38 -13.56 0.82
C VAL A 418 -0.53 -14.06 2.24
N ARG A 419 -0.90 -13.14 3.14
CA ARG A 419 -1.07 -13.40 4.57
C ARG A 419 -2.51 -13.18 4.99
N PHE A 420 -3.00 -14.05 5.87
CA PHE A 420 -4.37 -13.99 6.39
C PHE A 420 -4.32 -13.77 7.89
N GLN A 421 -5.04 -12.75 8.36
CA GLN A 421 -5.38 -12.67 9.77
C GLN A 421 -6.48 -13.68 10.09
N LYS A 422 -6.41 -14.26 11.30
CA LYS A 422 -7.48 -15.13 11.81
C LYS A 422 -8.82 -14.39 11.73
N PRO A 423 -9.83 -14.93 11.02
CA PRO A 423 -11.12 -14.28 10.92
C PRO A 423 -11.78 -14.11 12.30
N TRP A 424 -12.48 -12.99 12.50
CA TRP A 424 -13.14 -12.67 13.77
C TRP A 424 -14.58 -12.17 13.56
N SER A 425 -15.43 -12.39 14.56
CA SER A 425 -16.86 -12.04 14.51
C SER A 425 -17.08 -10.53 14.61
N LEU A 426 -17.82 -9.96 13.65
CA LEU A 426 -18.20 -8.55 13.68
C LEU A 426 -19.23 -8.29 14.80
N ARG A 427 -20.14 -9.22 15.07
CA ARG A 427 -21.07 -9.14 16.19
C ARG A 427 -20.32 -9.01 17.51
N GLU A 428 -19.38 -9.92 17.76
CA GLU A 428 -18.58 -9.92 18.99
C GLU A 428 -17.78 -8.62 19.14
N PHE A 429 -17.21 -8.11 18.03
CA PHE A 429 -16.55 -6.81 18.04
C PHE A 429 -17.48 -5.67 18.46
N ILE A 430 -18.67 -5.61 17.86
CA ILE A 430 -19.68 -4.59 18.19
C ILE A 430 -20.00 -4.69 19.68
N ASP A 431 -20.39 -5.87 20.15
CA ASP A 431 -20.81 -6.09 21.54
C ASP A 431 -19.72 -5.68 22.54
N ASN A 432 -18.45 -6.02 22.27
CA ASN A 432 -17.32 -5.61 23.11
C ASN A 432 -17.11 -4.09 23.14
N GLU A 433 -17.19 -3.43 21.98
CA GLU A 433 -17.09 -1.96 21.90
C GLU A 433 -18.27 -1.26 22.57
N CYS A 434 -19.47 -1.86 22.54
CA CYS A 434 -20.64 -1.40 23.28
C CYS A 434 -20.38 -1.43 24.79
N MET A 435 -19.94 -2.59 25.29
CA MET A 435 -19.72 -2.82 26.72
C MET A 435 -18.62 -1.92 27.29
N GLN A 436 -17.50 -1.78 26.57
CA GLN A 436 -16.40 -0.91 27.01
C GLN A 436 -16.80 0.57 27.10
N ARG A 437 -17.72 1.02 26.23
CA ARG A 437 -18.10 2.44 26.13
C ARG A 437 -19.34 2.81 26.93
N ASN A 438 -20.22 1.86 27.23
CA ASN A 438 -21.38 2.08 28.08
C ASN A 438 -21.56 0.95 29.10
N PRO A 439 -20.64 0.84 30.10
CA PRO A 439 -20.65 -0.25 31.08
C PRO A 439 -21.89 -0.26 31.99
N THR A 440 -22.64 0.85 32.05
CA THR A 440 -23.83 1.02 32.89
C THR A 440 -25.14 0.69 32.19
N GLY A 441 -25.14 0.39 30.88
CA GLY A 441 -26.33 -0.06 30.14
C GLY A 441 -27.48 0.96 30.04
N LEU A 442 -27.26 2.22 30.44
CA LEU A 442 -28.29 3.26 30.46
C LEU A 442 -28.29 4.01 29.12
N GLY A 443 -29.24 3.66 28.24
CA GLY A 443 -29.59 4.41 27.04
C GLY A 443 -29.41 3.63 25.72
N PRO A 444 -30.32 3.81 24.74
CA PRO A 444 -30.24 3.13 23.45
C PRO A 444 -28.95 3.52 22.72
N MET A 445 -28.26 2.52 22.18
CA MET A 445 -27.01 2.66 21.42
C MET A 445 -27.24 3.22 20.01
N GLU A 446 -28.16 4.17 19.88
CA GLU A 446 -28.78 4.58 18.61
C GLU A 446 -28.32 5.98 18.16
N ASN A 447 -27.37 6.58 18.89
CA ASN A 447 -26.81 7.87 18.50
C ASN A 447 -25.92 7.73 17.24
N ARG A 448 -26.22 8.55 16.22
CA ARG A 448 -25.44 8.66 14.97
C ARG A 448 -23.95 8.93 15.21
N LEU A 449 -23.61 9.68 16.27
CA LEU A 449 -22.23 9.92 16.71
C LEU A 449 -21.52 8.63 17.15
N ASN A 450 -22.20 7.75 17.89
CA ASN A 450 -21.64 6.48 18.36
C ASN A 450 -21.40 5.51 17.21
N SER A 451 -22.31 5.49 16.22
CA SER A 451 -22.15 4.69 15.00
C SER A 451 -20.91 5.10 14.19
N LEU A 452 -20.60 6.40 14.09
CA LEU A 452 -19.40 6.88 13.40
C LEU A 452 -18.11 6.51 14.14
N THR A 453 -18.12 6.57 15.47
CA THR A 453 -16.97 6.16 16.28
C THR A 453 -16.72 4.66 16.17
N LEU A 454 -17.77 3.84 16.24
CA LEU A 454 -17.68 2.39 16.03
C LEU A 454 -17.18 2.04 14.63
N LEU A 455 -17.67 2.74 13.60
CA LEU A 455 -17.21 2.57 12.22
C LEU A 455 -15.71 2.91 12.06
N ARG A 456 -15.24 3.97 12.73
CA ARG A 456 -13.81 4.30 12.78
C ARG A 456 -13.00 3.22 13.48
N ALA A 457 -13.45 2.77 14.65
CA ALA A 457 -12.80 1.69 15.40
C ALA A 457 -12.69 0.41 14.56
N LEU A 458 -13.76 0.03 13.86
CA LEU A 458 -13.77 -1.08 12.90
C LEU A 458 -12.71 -0.92 11.81
N GLY A 459 -12.71 0.24 11.13
CA GLY A 459 -11.75 0.48 10.05
C GLY A 459 -10.29 0.47 10.51
N TYR A 460 -9.98 1.06 11.67
CA TYR A 460 -8.63 1.08 12.21
C TYR A 460 -8.20 -0.26 12.81
N ARG A 461 -9.11 -1.05 13.39
CA ARG A 461 -8.84 -2.43 13.79
C ARG A 461 -8.42 -3.27 12.58
N VAL A 462 -9.16 -3.18 11.47
CA VAL A 462 -8.81 -3.90 10.23
C VAL A 462 -7.43 -3.49 9.72
N LEU A 463 -7.09 -2.20 9.68
CA LEU A 463 -5.76 -1.78 9.25
C LEU A 463 -4.65 -2.25 10.20
N SER A 464 -4.92 -2.25 11.51
CA SER A 464 -3.99 -2.80 12.51
C SER A 464 -3.75 -4.29 12.29
N ASP A 465 -4.81 -5.05 12.03
CA ASP A 465 -4.73 -6.48 11.72
C ASP A 465 -3.93 -6.74 10.43
N ILE A 466 -4.16 -5.96 9.37
CA ILE A 466 -3.38 -6.04 8.12
C ILE A 466 -1.90 -5.79 8.40
N ASN A 467 -1.57 -4.74 9.15
CA ASN A 467 -0.18 -4.44 9.51
C ASN A 467 0.46 -5.58 10.33
N GLN A 468 -0.30 -6.17 11.26
CA GLN A 468 0.19 -7.27 12.10
C GLN A 468 0.57 -8.51 11.29
N VAL A 469 -0.15 -8.81 10.21
CA VAL A 469 0.16 -9.97 9.33
C VAL A 469 1.04 -9.63 8.15
N SER A 470 1.25 -8.34 7.85
CA SER A 470 2.09 -7.89 6.75
C SER A 470 3.55 -8.35 6.92
N VAL A 471 4.17 -8.73 5.81
CA VAL A 471 5.57 -9.13 5.76
C VAL A 471 6.38 -8.14 4.94
N ILE A 472 7.60 -7.85 5.39
CA ILE A 472 8.58 -7.10 4.61
C ILE A 472 9.18 -8.04 3.57
N MET A 473 9.03 -7.68 2.29
CA MET A 473 9.59 -8.43 1.17
C MET A 473 11.11 -8.21 1.06
N PRO A 474 11.89 -9.18 0.57
CA PRO A 474 13.32 -9.00 0.34
C PRO A 474 13.67 -7.81 -0.55
N SER A 475 12.84 -7.51 -1.55
CA SER A 475 12.98 -6.32 -2.39
C SER A 475 12.88 -5.01 -1.62
N ALA A 476 12.03 -4.95 -0.58
CA ALA A 476 11.95 -3.81 0.32
C ALA A 476 13.23 -3.64 1.13
N LEU A 477 13.82 -4.73 1.64
CA LEU A 477 15.09 -4.66 2.38
C LEU A 477 16.26 -4.19 1.51
N VAL A 478 16.43 -4.81 0.34
CA VAL A 478 17.50 -4.45 -0.61
C VAL A 478 17.30 -3.02 -1.11
N GLY A 479 16.08 -2.65 -1.49
CA GLY A 479 15.76 -1.30 -1.95
C GLY A 479 16.02 -0.25 -0.87
N THR A 480 15.66 -0.54 0.39
CA THR A 480 15.94 0.32 1.54
C THR A 480 17.44 0.50 1.75
N VAL A 481 18.21 -0.59 1.81
CA VAL A 481 19.66 -0.52 2.02
C VAL A 481 20.31 0.29 0.91
N ILE A 482 20.04 0.00 -0.36
CA ILE A 482 20.73 0.68 -1.47
C ILE A 482 20.36 2.19 -1.52
N LEU A 483 19.14 2.57 -1.15
CA LEU A 483 18.74 3.99 -1.09
C LEU A 483 19.35 4.77 0.09
N THR A 484 19.82 4.08 1.12
CA THR A 484 20.30 4.68 2.38
C THR A 484 21.83 4.60 2.53
N LEU A 485 22.55 4.40 1.43
CA LEU A 485 24.02 4.35 1.44
C LEU A 485 24.64 5.75 1.36
N ARG A 486 25.80 5.89 2.00
CA ARG A 486 26.74 6.96 1.73
C ARG A 486 27.61 6.58 0.53
N GLY A 487 27.52 7.34 -0.56
CA GLY A 487 28.42 7.20 -1.71
C GLY A 487 27.71 6.90 -3.04
N ARG A 488 28.50 6.47 -4.02
CA ARG A 488 28.07 6.25 -5.42
C ARG A 488 27.52 4.84 -5.68
N GLY A 489 27.68 3.91 -4.74
CA GLY A 489 27.20 2.52 -4.84
C GLY A 489 27.57 1.71 -3.60
N VAL A 490 27.27 0.41 -3.62
CA VAL A 490 27.63 -0.58 -2.60
C VAL A 490 28.15 -1.84 -3.24
N SER A 491 29.16 -2.42 -2.60
CA SER A 491 29.72 -3.69 -3.02
C SER A 491 28.77 -4.85 -2.70
N ARG A 492 28.90 -5.99 -3.40
CA ARG A 492 28.02 -7.14 -3.12
C ARG A 492 28.12 -7.58 -1.66
N THR A 493 29.34 -7.68 -1.13
CA THR A 493 29.59 -8.17 0.24
C THR A 493 28.99 -7.24 1.29
N ASP A 494 29.15 -5.92 1.11
CA ASP A 494 28.56 -4.91 1.99
C ASP A 494 27.04 -4.89 1.92
N LEU A 495 26.47 -5.07 0.72
CA LEU A 495 25.03 -5.11 0.53
C LEU A 495 24.41 -6.27 1.30
N VAL A 496 24.98 -7.48 1.19
CA VAL A 496 24.52 -8.66 1.92
C VAL A 496 24.58 -8.42 3.43
N THR A 497 25.69 -7.88 3.93
CA THR A 497 25.88 -7.60 5.36
C THR A 497 24.85 -6.60 5.88
N LYS A 498 24.60 -5.52 5.13
CA LYS A 498 23.62 -4.48 5.51
C LYS A 498 22.18 -4.97 5.41
N VAL A 499 21.85 -5.80 4.43
CA VAL A 499 20.52 -6.42 4.29
C VAL A 499 20.27 -7.37 5.45
N GLU A 500 21.27 -8.16 5.85
CA GLU A 500 21.16 -9.04 7.02
C GLU A 500 20.96 -8.25 8.30
N TRP A 501 21.73 -7.18 8.50
CA TRP A 501 21.53 -6.26 9.62
C TRP A 501 20.11 -5.70 9.63
N LEU A 502 19.62 -5.18 8.50
CA LEU A 502 18.26 -4.61 8.43
C LEU A 502 17.19 -5.66 8.69
N ARG A 503 17.35 -6.88 8.17
CA ARG A 503 16.47 -8.01 8.45
C ARG A 503 16.38 -8.27 9.95
N HIS A 504 17.52 -8.33 10.65
CA HIS A 504 17.53 -8.48 12.11
C HIS A 504 16.82 -7.33 12.83
N GLN A 505 17.05 -6.08 12.41
CA GLN A 505 16.38 -4.92 13.00
C GLN A 505 14.86 -4.97 12.82
N VAL A 506 14.38 -5.41 11.66
CA VAL A 506 12.93 -5.61 11.43
C VAL A 506 12.35 -6.63 12.42
N LEU A 507 13.03 -7.76 12.62
CA LEU A 507 12.58 -8.80 13.54
C LEU A 507 12.59 -8.33 15.00
N LEU A 508 13.62 -7.59 15.42
CA LEU A 508 13.70 -7.01 16.77
C LEU A 508 12.56 -6.01 17.05
N LYS A 509 12.07 -5.31 16.03
CA LYS A 509 10.90 -4.42 16.13
C LYS A 509 9.56 -5.14 16.09
N GLY A 510 9.55 -6.48 16.10
CA GLY A 510 8.34 -7.29 15.98
C GLY A 510 7.75 -7.30 14.57
N GLY A 511 8.47 -6.76 13.58
CA GLY A 511 8.11 -6.89 12.18
C GLY A 511 8.34 -8.30 11.68
N LYS A 512 7.64 -8.66 10.60
CA LYS A 512 7.81 -9.95 9.92
C LYS A 512 8.56 -9.75 8.63
N VAL A 513 9.41 -10.69 8.28
CA VAL A 513 10.11 -10.70 6.99
C VAL A 513 9.70 -11.97 6.25
N ALA A 514 9.39 -11.84 4.96
CA ALA A 514 9.03 -12.99 4.15
C ALA A 514 10.19 -13.99 4.11
N GLU A 515 9.92 -15.27 4.38
CA GLU A 515 10.94 -16.25 4.73
C GLU A 515 12.06 -16.37 3.69
N PHE A 516 13.29 -16.49 4.21
CA PHE A 516 14.54 -16.64 3.50
C PHE A 516 14.84 -18.14 3.51
N GLY A 517 14.24 -18.91 2.60
CA GLY A 517 14.53 -20.35 2.50
C GLY A 517 16.00 -20.64 2.11
N ASP A 518 16.75 -19.60 1.76
CA ASP A 518 18.14 -19.62 1.30
C ASP A 518 18.99 -18.62 2.11
N ALA A 519 20.32 -18.72 1.99
CA ALA A 519 21.23 -17.73 2.55
C ALA A 519 20.96 -16.31 2.00
N THR A 520 21.16 -15.29 2.84
CA THR A 520 20.88 -13.89 2.49
C THR A 520 21.59 -13.42 1.23
N ALA A 521 22.80 -13.92 0.97
CA ALA A 521 23.54 -13.64 -0.26
C ALA A 521 22.77 -14.06 -1.52
N VAL A 522 22.18 -15.27 -1.52
CA VAL A 522 21.39 -15.80 -2.64
C VAL A 522 20.14 -14.95 -2.87
N ILE A 523 19.54 -14.47 -1.78
CA ILE A 523 18.32 -13.66 -1.84
C ILE A 523 18.62 -12.26 -2.35
N VAL A 524 19.73 -11.66 -1.94
CA VAL A 524 20.21 -10.39 -2.49
C VAL A 524 20.42 -10.52 -4.00
N ASP A 525 21.14 -11.54 -4.48
CA ASP A 525 21.38 -11.74 -5.91
C ASP A 525 20.07 -11.93 -6.70
N ARG A 526 19.15 -12.73 -6.15
CA ARG A 526 17.83 -12.96 -6.72
C ARG A 526 17.03 -11.66 -6.82
N VAL A 527 17.03 -10.84 -5.77
CA VAL A 527 16.34 -9.54 -5.75
C VAL A 527 16.96 -8.57 -6.75
N LEU A 528 18.29 -8.51 -6.82
CA LEU A 528 18.99 -7.70 -7.83
C LEU A 528 18.57 -8.09 -9.25
N ALA A 529 18.45 -9.40 -9.52
CA ALA A 529 17.95 -9.91 -10.80
C ALA A 529 16.47 -9.56 -11.06
N ILE A 530 15.61 -9.60 -10.04
CA ILE A 530 14.17 -9.25 -10.15
C ILE A 530 13.98 -7.75 -10.41
N LEU A 531 14.62 -6.91 -9.61
CA LEU A 531 14.57 -5.45 -9.76
C LEU A 531 15.15 -5.05 -11.13
N GLY A 532 16.19 -5.76 -11.57
CA GLY A 532 16.74 -5.74 -12.92
C GLY A 532 17.62 -4.52 -13.19
N SER A 533 18.28 -4.56 -14.34
CA SER A 533 19.25 -3.53 -14.79
C SER A 533 18.66 -2.14 -14.99
N ASP A 534 17.33 -2.04 -15.10
CA ASP A 534 16.61 -0.78 -15.30
C ASP A 534 16.53 0.03 -14.00
N MET A 535 16.36 -0.64 -12.86
CA MET A 535 16.23 0.00 -11.56
C MET A 535 17.58 0.11 -10.84
N ILE A 536 18.40 -0.94 -10.92
CA ILE A 536 19.71 -1.03 -10.27
C ILE A 536 20.79 -1.25 -11.33
N GLY A 537 21.76 -0.35 -11.37
CA GLY A 537 22.96 -0.49 -12.19
C GLY A 537 24.03 -1.31 -11.49
N GLU A 538 24.86 -1.98 -12.28
CA GLU A 538 26.00 -2.77 -11.81
C GLU A 538 27.27 -2.27 -12.52
N ARG A 539 28.37 -2.17 -11.76
CA ARG A 539 29.73 -1.95 -12.26
C ARG A 539 30.54 -3.20 -11.96
N LYS A 540 31.12 -3.79 -13.00
CA LYS A 540 31.89 -5.05 -12.94
C LYS A 540 33.40 -4.82 -13.12
N ASP A 541 33.80 -3.61 -13.48
CA ASP A 541 35.17 -3.15 -13.71
C ASP A 541 35.91 -2.78 -12.41
N LEU A 542 35.47 -3.33 -11.27
CA LEU A 542 35.99 -3.05 -9.93
C LEU A 542 36.34 -4.38 -9.24
N LEU A 543 37.03 -4.30 -8.09
CA LEU A 543 37.48 -5.48 -7.32
C LEU A 543 36.34 -6.45 -6.98
N GLU A 544 35.15 -5.94 -6.73
CA GLU A 544 33.92 -6.71 -6.65
C GLU A 544 32.76 -5.92 -7.31
N PRO A 545 31.66 -6.59 -7.72
CA PRO A 545 30.52 -5.90 -8.31
C PRO A 545 29.97 -4.81 -7.39
N VAL A 546 29.85 -3.59 -7.93
CA VAL A 546 29.26 -2.45 -7.22
C VAL A 546 27.91 -2.11 -7.81
N TYR A 547 26.89 -2.08 -6.95
CA TYR A 547 25.51 -1.77 -7.29
C TYR A 547 25.17 -0.32 -6.96
N PHE A 548 24.42 0.33 -7.84
CA PHE A 548 23.97 1.71 -7.64
C PHE A 548 22.56 1.91 -8.20
N VAL A 549 21.83 2.89 -7.67
CA VAL A 549 20.44 3.12 -8.08
C VAL A 549 20.38 3.95 -9.36
N LYS A 550 19.67 3.47 -10.37
CA LYS A 550 19.32 4.24 -11.58
C LYS A 550 17.99 4.98 -11.40
N LYS A 551 16.95 4.27 -10.95
CA LYS A 551 15.59 4.80 -10.78
C LYS A 551 15.24 4.96 -9.30
N ARG A 552 15.78 6.03 -8.67
CA ARG A 552 15.66 6.28 -7.22
C ARG A 552 14.23 6.40 -6.73
N PHE A 553 13.37 7.12 -7.47
CA PHE A 553 11.97 7.31 -7.07
C PHE A 553 11.19 5.99 -7.14
N GLU A 554 11.35 5.20 -8.20
CA GLU A 554 10.69 3.89 -8.28
C GLU A 554 11.14 2.94 -7.15
N LEU A 555 12.45 2.92 -6.85
CA LEU A 555 12.98 2.10 -5.77
C LEU A 555 12.46 2.55 -4.39
N SER A 556 12.11 3.83 -4.23
CA SER A 556 11.64 4.37 -2.95
C SER A 556 10.26 3.85 -2.57
N TRP A 557 9.46 3.38 -3.53
CA TRP A 557 8.24 2.62 -3.28
C TRP A 557 8.48 1.39 -2.41
N TYR A 558 9.57 0.65 -2.67
CA TYR A 558 9.94 -0.53 -1.87
C TYR A 558 10.44 -0.13 -0.49
N ARG A 559 11.29 0.91 -0.41
CA ARG A 559 11.77 1.43 0.88
C ARG A 559 10.64 1.88 1.80
N ASN A 560 9.61 2.49 1.23
CA ASN A 560 8.49 3.01 2.01
C ASN A 560 7.73 1.94 2.78
N GLN A 561 7.84 0.66 2.39
CA GLN A 561 7.26 -0.46 3.13
C GLN A 561 7.95 -0.68 4.48
N THR A 562 9.23 -0.32 4.65
CA THR A 562 9.96 -0.53 5.92
C THR A 562 9.89 0.67 6.87
N LEU A 563 9.48 1.85 6.39
CA LEU A 563 9.58 3.11 7.15
C LEU A 563 8.83 3.10 8.48
N HIS A 564 7.64 2.49 8.51
CA HIS A 564 6.77 2.49 9.69
C HIS A 564 7.42 1.82 10.92
N LEU A 565 8.40 0.93 10.73
CA LEU A 565 9.10 0.25 11.81
C LEU A 565 10.21 1.09 12.45
N PHE A 566 10.72 2.09 11.72
CA PHE A 566 11.92 2.85 12.10
C PHE A 566 11.67 4.35 12.21
N ILE A 567 10.40 4.79 12.20
CA ILE A 567 10.08 6.22 12.12
C ILE A 567 10.55 6.98 13.36
N THR A 568 10.44 6.39 14.54
CA THR A 568 10.87 6.98 15.82
C THR A 568 12.38 7.21 15.85
N GLU A 569 13.16 6.22 15.41
CA GLU A 569 14.61 6.28 15.26
C GLU A 569 15.01 7.31 14.21
N SER A 570 14.29 7.34 13.09
CA SER A 570 14.56 8.25 11.98
C SER A 570 14.34 9.71 12.38
N ILE A 571 13.29 10.01 13.15
CA ILE A 571 13.06 11.35 13.72
C ILE A 571 14.15 11.68 14.73
N LEU A 572 14.40 10.79 15.69
CA LEU A 572 15.39 11.05 16.74
C LEU A 572 16.79 11.29 16.15
N CYS A 573 17.26 10.43 15.25
CA CYS A 573 18.57 10.58 14.61
C CYS A 573 18.64 11.87 13.77
N THR A 574 17.57 12.23 13.06
CA THR A 574 17.52 13.49 12.30
C THR A 574 17.63 14.71 13.22
N VAL A 575 16.97 14.70 14.37
CA VAL A 575 17.07 15.80 15.35
C VAL A 575 18.46 15.83 15.99
N LEU A 576 18.99 14.69 16.42
CA LEU A 576 20.33 14.61 17.00
C LEU A 576 21.40 15.07 16.02
N GLU A 577 21.29 14.74 14.73
CA GLU A 577 22.21 15.20 13.70
C GLU A 577 22.29 16.73 13.63
N VAL A 578 21.16 17.42 13.83
CA VAL A 578 21.11 18.88 13.85
C VAL A 578 21.70 19.42 15.16
N LEU A 579 21.25 18.89 16.30
CA LEU A 579 21.65 19.42 17.61
C LEU A 579 23.13 19.19 17.91
N LEU A 580 23.71 18.07 17.49
CA LEU A 580 25.14 17.77 17.65
C LEU A 580 26.04 18.63 16.76
N ARG A 581 25.50 19.20 15.69
CA ARG A 581 26.22 20.17 14.85
C ARG A 581 26.15 21.58 15.43
N GLU A 582 25.01 21.94 16.04
CA GLU A 582 24.79 23.25 16.66
C GLU A 582 25.50 23.37 18.02
N HIS A 583 25.57 22.27 18.77
CA HIS A 583 26.02 22.26 20.16
C HIS A 583 26.85 21.03 20.47
N ALA A 584 27.88 21.20 21.31
CA ALA A 584 28.70 20.09 21.81
C ALA A 584 27.95 19.19 22.83
N LYS A 585 26.88 19.70 23.45
CA LYS A 585 26.02 18.95 24.38
C LYS A 585 24.55 19.22 24.06
N VAL A 586 23.76 18.17 24.00
CA VAL A 586 22.34 18.21 23.64
C VAL A 586 21.49 18.41 24.88
N SER A 587 20.75 19.53 24.92
CA SER A 587 19.72 19.72 25.96
C SER A 587 18.54 18.79 25.72
N ARG A 588 18.16 18.03 26.76
CA ARG A 588 17.01 17.12 26.70
C ARG A 588 15.69 17.86 26.42
N GLN A 589 15.53 19.07 26.96
CA GLN A 589 14.34 19.89 26.68
C GLN A 589 14.28 20.28 25.21
N ARG A 590 15.42 20.70 24.62
CA ARG A 590 15.49 21.07 23.22
C ARG A 590 15.26 19.86 22.30
N LEU A 591 15.86 18.72 22.63
CA LEU A 591 15.64 17.45 21.93
C LEU A 591 14.15 17.11 21.85
N LEU A 592 13.44 17.16 22.99
CA LEU A 592 12.01 16.85 23.05
C LEU A 592 11.16 17.86 22.26
N GLN A 593 11.52 19.14 22.27
CA GLN A 593 10.84 20.16 21.46
C GLN A 593 10.97 19.88 19.96
N ASP A 594 12.19 19.61 19.48
CA ASP A 594 12.46 19.39 18.06
C ASP A 594 11.89 18.03 17.59
N VAL A 595 11.94 16.98 18.42
CA VAL A 595 11.28 15.68 18.14
C VAL A 595 9.76 15.84 18.10
N SER A 596 9.17 16.58 19.04
CA SER A 596 7.73 16.86 19.05
C SER A 596 7.32 17.63 17.81
N PHE A 597 8.10 18.63 17.40
CA PHE A 597 7.86 19.38 16.18
C PHE A 597 7.84 18.49 14.94
N LEU A 598 8.89 17.68 14.71
CA LEU A 598 8.95 16.82 13.52
C LEU A 598 7.85 15.76 13.52
N SER A 599 7.54 15.19 14.70
CA SER A 599 6.44 14.23 14.85
C SER A 599 5.09 14.86 14.49
N GLN A 600 4.84 16.10 14.93
CA GLN A 600 3.61 16.84 14.59
C GLN A 600 3.56 17.24 13.12
N LEU A 601 4.69 17.66 12.54
CA LEU A 601 4.80 18.03 11.13
C LEU A 601 4.43 16.83 10.23
N LEU A 602 4.97 15.66 10.55
CA LEU A 602 4.84 14.42 9.77
C LEU A 602 3.69 13.51 10.22
N LYS A 603 2.77 13.98 11.08
CA LYS A 603 1.64 13.19 11.63
C LYS A 603 0.70 12.60 10.57
N ARG A 604 0.68 13.16 9.37
CA ARG A 604 -0.13 12.67 8.23
C ARG A 604 0.61 11.65 7.38
N GLU A 605 1.92 11.52 7.54
CA GLU A 605 2.78 10.61 6.78
C GLU A 605 3.01 9.28 7.48
N PHE A 606 2.94 9.27 8.81
CA PHE A 606 3.32 8.14 9.65
C PHE A 606 2.36 8.00 10.83
N VAL A 607 2.18 6.75 11.26
CA VAL A 607 1.47 6.41 12.49
C VAL A 607 2.52 6.20 13.58
N PHE A 608 2.37 6.89 14.70
CA PHE A 608 3.29 6.80 15.83
C PHE A 608 2.80 5.82 16.89
N PRO A 609 3.72 5.17 17.63
CA PRO A 609 3.34 4.33 18.76
C PRO A 609 2.55 5.11 19.83
N PRO A 610 1.61 4.44 20.53
CA PRO A 610 0.95 5.02 21.70
C PRO A 610 1.96 5.25 22.84
N GLY A 611 1.69 6.19 23.76
CA GLY A 611 2.58 6.51 24.90
C GLY A 611 3.08 7.96 24.93
N GLY A 612 2.83 8.75 23.89
CA GLY A 612 3.25 10.14 23.84
C GLY A 612 4.72 10.34 23.49
N VAL A 613 5.10 11.59 23.18
CA VAL A 613 6.42 11.90 22.60
C VAL A 613 7.56 11.61 23.57
N LEU A 614 7.39 11.89 24.87
CA LEU A 614 8.44 11.71 25.87
C LEU A 614 8.85 10.24 26.02
N ASP A 615 7.87 9.37 26.25
CA ASP A 615 8.11 7.95 26.49
C ASP A 615 8.66 7.27 25.25
N ASN A 616 8.07 7.56 24.08
CA ASN A 616 8.58 7.08 22.79
C ASN A 616 10.03 7.52 22.56
N THR A 617 10.38 8.77 22.89
CA THR A 617 11.75 9.28 22.74
C THR A 617 12.72 8.52 23.66
N ASN A 618 12.37 8.28 24.93
CA ASN A 618 13.23 7.57 25.87
C ASN A 618 13.44 6.11 25.48
N LEU A 619 12.37 5.43 25.05
CA LEU A 619 12.44 4.06 24.53
C LEU A 619 13.33 4.00 23.29
N THR A 620 13.23 4.99 22.39
CA THR A 620 14.06 5.06 21.18
C THR A 620 15.53 5.30 21.52
N ILE A 621 15.85 6.21 22.45
CA ILE A 621 17.23 6.45 22.91
C ILE A 621 17.84 5.16 23.46
N THR A 622 17.08 4.45 24.32
CA THR A 622 17.50 3.19 24.92
C THR A 622 17.77 2.13 23.83
N SER A 623 16.81 1.98 22.90
CA SER A 623 16.94 1.06 21.78
C SER A 623 18.15 1.39 20.88
N LEU A 624 18.43 2.67 20.59
CA LEU A 624 19.60 3.05 19.78
C LEU A 624 20.92 2.78 20.52
N ASN A 625 20.94 2.91 21.85
CA ASN A 625 22.09 2.59 22.67
C ASN A 625 22.39 1.08 22.67
N GLU A 626 21.38 0.27 22.97
CA GLU A 626 21.49 -1.20 22.97
C GLU A 626 21.92 -1.77 21.61
N ASN A 627 21.52 -1.13 20.51
CA ASN A 627 21.93 -1.51 19.15
C ASN A 627 23.29 -0.93 18.72
N GLY A 628 24.00 -0.24 19.61
CA GLY A 628 25.32 0.33 19.36
C GLY A 628 25.34 1.44 18.31
N VAL A 629 24.22 2.15 18.14
CA VAL A 629 24.12 3.29 17.21
C VAL A 629 24.67 4.56 17.86
N ILE A 630 24.28 4.79 19.13
CA ILE A 630 24.74 5.89 19.97
C ILE A 630 25.21 5.33 21.32
N ARG A 631 26.11 6.02 22.03
CA ARG A 631 26.42 5.69 23.44
C ARG A 631 25.59 6.54 24.40
N SER A 632 25.32 7.78 23.99
CA SER A 632 24.47 8.75 24.67
C SER A 632 23.86 9.67 23.61
N ILE A 633 22.99 10.60 24.02
CA ILE A 633 22.47 11.63 23.11
C ILE A 633 23.56 12.56 22.55
N ASP A 634 24.75 12.55 23.14
CA ASP A 634 25.89 13.39 22.78
C ASP A 634 26.93 12.66 21.91
N GLU A 635 26.85 11.32 21.77
CA GLU A 635 27.91 10.52 21.16
C GLU A 635 27.37 9.44 20.21
N ILE A 636 27.69 9.57 18.93
CA ILE A 636 27.39 8.59 17.87
C ILE A 636 28.51 7.55 17.81
N VAL A 637 28.15 6.28 17.91
CA VAL A 637 29.11 5.15 17.90
C VAL A 637 29.24 4.57 16.50
N ASP A 638 28.12 4.29 15.83
CA ASP A 638 28.09 3.73 14.49
C ASP A 638 27.47 4.72 13.51
N ARG A 639 28.33 5.45 12.80
CA ARG A 639 27.88 6.48 11.88
C ARG A 639 27.06 5.90 10.72
N GLY A 640 27.42 4.73 10.21
CA GLY A 640 26.70 4.08 9.10
C GLY A 640 25.25 3.73 9.46
N LYS A 641 25.03 3.17 10.66
CA LYS A 641 23.67 2.90 11.16
C LYS A 641 22.91 4.16 11.51
N PHE A 642 23.58 5.16 12.08
CA PHE A 642 22.95 6.45 12.39
C PHE A 642 22.44 7.14 11.12
N ASP A 643 23.26 7.18 10.07
CA ASP A 643 22.88 7.81 8.80
C ASP A 643 21.75 7.07 8.09
N PHE A 644 21.72 5.74 8.20
CA PHE A 644 20.64 4.94 7.68
C PHE A 644 19.28 5.50 8.14
N TYR A 645 19.12 5.74 9.46
CA TYR A 645 17.90 6.31 10.02
C TYR A 645 17.62 7.73 9.53
N CYS A 646 18.63 8.58 9.41
CA CYS A 646 18.47 9.92 8.84
C CYS A 646 17.98 9.87 7.37
N PHE A 647 18.57 9.00 6.55
CA PHE A 647 18.22 8.85 5.13
C PHE A 647 16.79 8.34 4.90
N LEU A 648 16.21 7.63 5.85
CA LEU A 648 14.81 7.23 5.79
C LEU A 648 13.85 8.42 5.88
N LEU A 649 14.20 9.46 6.65
CA LEU A 649 13.31 10.59 6.92
C LEU A 649 13.53 11.80 6.00
N TRP A 650 14.78 12.09 5.64
CA TRP A 650 15.13 13.32 4.92
C TRP A 650 14.33 13.62 3.66
N PRO A 651 13.95 12.64 2.82
CA PRO A 651 13.07 12.91 1.67
C PRO A 651 11.74 13.56 2.05
N PHE A 652 11.14 13.13 3.18
CA PHE A 652 9.88 13.67 3.68
C PHE A 652 10.07 15.08 4.27
N VAL A 653 11.16 15.30 5.02
CA VAL A 653 11.50 16.64 5.54
C VAL A 653 11.68 17.62 4.39
N GLU A 654 12.37 17.21 3.33
CA GLU A 654 12.58 18.03 2.15
C GLU A 654 11.27 18.33 1.39
N THR A 655 10.34 17.36 1.29
CA THR A 655 9.00 17.64 0.75
C THR A 655 8.24 18.66 1.58
N TYR A 656 8.27 18.55 2.92
CA TYR A 656 7.56 19.50 3.80
C TYR A 656 8.19 20.90 3.75
N TRP A 657 9.50 20.98 3.57
CA TRP A 657 10.17 22.26 3.31
C TRP A 657 9.75 22.85 1.95
N LEU A 658 9.73 22.05 0.89
CA LEU A 658 9.22 22.45 -0.43
C LEU A 658 7.75 22.91 -0.34
N ALA A 659 6.93 22.23 0.46
CA ALA A 659 5.56 22.64 0.72
C ALA A 659 5.51 24.00 1.43
N SER A 660 6.36 24.26 2.43
CA SER A 660 6.41 25.59 3.06
C SER A 660 6.91 26.66 2.10
N LEU A 661 7.89 26.33 1.25
CA LEU A 661 8.42 27.21 0.20
C LEU A 661 7.35 27.54 -0.84
N SER A 662 6.47 26.60 -1.17
CA SER A 662 5.39 26.82 -2.13
C SER A 662 4.40 27.89 -1.67
N LEU A 663 4.28 28.17 -0.37
CA LEU A 663 3.36 29.18 0.14
C LEU A 663 3.72 30.60 -0.33
N PHE A 664 5.00 30.85 -0.63
CA PHE A 664 5.45 32.11 -1.21
C PHE A 664 4.90 32.35 -2.63
N LEU A 665 4.49 31.31 -3.37
CA LEU A 665 3.85 31.47 -4.70
C LEU A 665 2.48 32.14 -4.59
N LEU A 666 1.80 32.01 -3.45
CA LEU A 666 0.51 32.62 -3.20
C LEU A 666 0.63 34.09 -2.77
N TYR A 667 1.85 34.64 -2.79
CA TYR A 667 2.15 36.04 -2.51
C TYR A 667 2.71 36.72 -3.77
N PRO A 668 1.86 37.36 -4.61
CA PRO A 668 2.27 37.90 -5.92
C PRO A 668 3.43 38.92 -5.88
N GLN A 669 3.65 39.57 -4.74
CA GLN A 669 4.68 40.59 -4.56
C GLN A 669 6.05 39.98 -4.19
N PHE A 670 6.12 38.67 -3.96
CA PHE A 670 7.35 38.00 -3.57
C PHE A 670 8.39 38.03 -4.71
N GLY A 671 9.53 38.69 -4.48
CA GLY A 671 10.64 38.76 -5.43
C GLY A 671 10.52 39.86 -6.50
N ALA A 672 9.60 40.81 -6.34
CA ALA A 672 9.38 41.92 -7.27
C ALA A 672 10.53 42.96 -7.33
N ASP A 673 11.48 42.94 -6.39
CA ASP A 673 12.67 43.81 -6.37
C ASP A 673 13.95 43.06 -6.77
N THR A 674 14.12 42.72 -8.05
CA THR A 674 15.40 42.18 -8.56
C THR A 674 15.95 42.89 -9.80
N SER A 675 15.51 44.13 -10.08
CA SER A 675 16.12 44.96 -11.12
C SER A 675 16.82 46.20 -10.53
N VAL A 676 18.17 46.21 -10.67
CA VAL A 676 19.14 47.32 -10.66
C VAL A 676 19.97 47.53 -9.35
N PRO A 677 21.33 47.62 -9.42
CA PRO A 677 22.23 47.52 -8.27
C PRO A 677 22.67 48.87 -7.65
N ALA A 678 23.13 48.75 -6.39
CA ALA A 678 23.89 49.65 -5.53
C ALA A 678 24.47 50.96 -6.10
N GLY A 679 24.10 52.07 -5.47
CA GLY A 679 24.92 53.28 -5.33
C GLY A 679 24.88 53.76 -3.87
N PRO A 680 25.94 54.37 -3.32
CA PRO A 680 25.93 54.86 -1.94
C PRO A 680 24.95 56.04 -1.83
N PRO A 681 24.36 56.28 -0.65
CA PRO A 681 23.45 57.41 -0.46
C PRO A 681 24.26 58.72 -0.57
N THR A 682 23.93 59.56 -1.54
CA THR A 682 24.41 60.94 -1.58
C THR A 682 23.67 61.78 -0.55
N GLU A 683 24.46 62.46 0.29
CA GLU A 683 24.05 63.51 1.21
C GLU A 683 23.52 64.72 0.43
N ALA A 684 22.23 64.72 0.12
CA ALA A 684 21.47 65.93 -0.18
C ALA A 684 20.00 65.54 -0.10
N ASP A 685 19.35 65.87 1.02
CA ASP A 685 17.98 66.39 1.10
C ASP A 685 17.48 66.31 2.55
N THR A 686 18.15 67.09 3.41
CA THR A 686 17.62 67.48 4.73
C THR A 686 17.29 68.97 4.68
N VAL A 687 16.13 69.37 4.15
CA VAL A 687 15.52 70.67 4.51
C VAL A 687 13.99 70.64 4.36
N SER A 688 13.32 71.24 5.36
CA SER A 688 11.92 71.68 5.44
C SER A 688 10.87 70.67 5.90
N ALA A 689 10.87 70.45 7.21
CA ALA A 689 9.62 70.35 7.95
C ALA A 689 8.99 71.74 8.05
N THR A 690 7.83 71.94 7.40
CA THR A 690 6.68 72.77 7.83
C THR A 690 5.67 72.86 6.68
N ASP A 691 4.40 72.67 7.01
CA ASP A 691 3.21 72.80 6.16
C ASP A 691 3.00 71.77 5.03
N ARG A 692 2.20 70.74 5.34
CA ARG A 692 0.95 70.50 4.61
C ARG A 692 -0.02 69.62 5.40
N SER A 693 -1.25 70.11 5.38
CA SER A 693 -2.48 69.63 5.97
C SER A 693 -2.83 68.16 5.68
N THR A 694 -3.27 67.47 6.74
CA THR A 694 -4.41 66.54 6.78
C THR A 694 -4.98 66.08 5.43
N ASN A 695 -4.48 64.95 4.93
CA ASN A 695 -5.21 63.91 4.20
C ASN A 695 -4.16 62.95 3.63
N ASP A 696 -3.80 61.91 4.38
CA ASP A 696 -3.28 60.68 3.81
C ASP A 696 -3.52 59.55 4.82
N ASP A 697 -4.39 58.61 4.43
CA ASP A 697 -4.67 57.36 5.12
C ASP A 697 -3.38 56.55 5.31
N PRO A 698 -3.06 56.07 6.53
CA PRO A 698 -2.10 55.00 6.68
C PRO A 698 -2.83 53.68 6.38
N MET A 699 -2.39 52.96 5.33
CA MET A 699 -2.65 51.53 5.03
C MET A 699 -3.27 51.29 3.64
N THR A 700 -2.43 51.14 2.62
CA THR A 700 -2.80 50.51 1.34
C THR A 700 -1.84 49.39 0.97
N GLY A 701 -1.66 48.42 1.87
CA GLY A 701 -1.30 47.04 1.49
C GLY A 701 -2.57 46.26 1.13
N PRO A 702 -2.54 45.27 0.23
CA PRO A 702 -3.74 44.58 -0.24
C PRO A 702 -4.52 44.00 0.96
N THR A 703 -5.73 44.49 1.18
CA THR A 703 -6.57 44.16 2.33
C THR A 703 -7.33 42.84 2.15
N SER A 704 -7.17 42.15 1.02
CA SER A 704 -7.86 40.90 0.69
C SER A 704 -6.88 39.76 0.41
N GLU A 705 -7.27 38.55 0.81
CA GLU A 705 -6.59 37.31 0.42
C GLU A 705 -6.61 37.16 -1.10
N THR A 706 -5.44 36.91 -1.71
CA THR A 706 -5.35 36.62 -3.14
C THR A 706 -5.68 35.15 -3.38
N TRP A 707 -6.73 34.89 -4.16
CA TRP A 707 -7.25 33.55 -4.43
C TRP A 707 -6.75 33.01 -5.77
N PHE A 708 -6.33 31.75 -5.75
CA PHE A 708 -5.85 31.01 -6.93
C PHE A 708 -6.60 29.70 -7.06
N LEU A 709 -6.70 29.14 -8.28
CA LEU A 709 -7.19 27.76 -8.44
C LEU A 709 -6.19 26.77 -7.82
N GLU A 710 -6.67 25.84 -7.01
CA GLU A 710 -5.86 24.78 -6.39
C GLU A 710 -5.08 23.99 -7.44
N LYS A 711 -5.70 23.75 -8.60
CA LYS A 711 -5.08 23.04 -9.72
C LYS A 711 -3.86 23.80 -10.26
N ASP A 712 -3.97 25.11 -10.46
CA ASP A 712 -2.90 25.93 -11.02
C ASP A 712 -1.78 26.12 -10.02
N PHE A 713 -2.12 26.34 -8.75
CA PHE A 713 -1.15 26.32 -7.65
C PHE A 713 -0.39 24.99 -7.60
N SER A 714 -1.09 23.85 -7.61
CA SER A 714 -0.46 22.54 -7.58
C SER A 714 0.46 22.29 -8.78
N ASN A 715 0.12 22.79 -9.97
CA ASN A 715 0.95 22.66 -11.16
C ASN A 715 2.20 23.54 -11.06
N ALA A 716 2.05 24.80 -10.65
CA ALA A 716 3.17 25.72 -10.43
C ALA A 716 4.18 25.17 -9.42
N VAL A 717 3.71 24.52 -8.35
CA VAL A 717 4.60 23.88 -7.37
C VAL A 717 5.34 22.69 -7.96
N GLN A 718 4.71 21.88 -8.82
CA GLN A 718 5.41 20.77 -9.48
C GLN A 718 6.53 21.27 -10.40
N ASP A 719 6.30 22.37 -11.11
CA ASP A 719 7.31 22.98 -11.99
C ASP A 719 8.44 23.65 -11.20
N LEU A 720 8.10 24.36 -10.13
CA LEU A 720 9.06 24.87 -9.14
C LEU A 720 9.95 23.75 -8.61
N ALA A 721 9.33 22.67 -8.13
CA ALA A 721 10.03 21.55 -7.51
C ALA A 721 10.98 20.84 -8.48
N LYS A 722 10.56 20.60 -9.73
CA LYS A 722 11.43 20.05 -10.78
C LYS A 722 12.62 20.97 -11.05
N THR A 723 12.37 22.28 -11.14
CA THR A 723 13.42 23.27 -11.35
C THR A 723 14.42 23.24 -10.19
N LEU A 724 13.95 23.32 -8.95
CA LEU A 724 14.80 23.27 -7.76
C LEU A 724 15.62 21.97 -7.69
N TYR A 725 15.06 20.84 -8.08
CA TYR A 725 15.82 19.58 -8.15
C TYR A 725 16.94 19.61 -9.19
N TYR A 726 16.66 20.03 -10.43
CA TYR A 726 17.69 20.10 -11.48
C TYR A 726 18.73 21.19 -11.23
N GLU A 727 18.39 22.23 -10.48
CA GLU A 727 19.33 23.23 -9.96
C GLU A 727 20.08 22.79 -8.69
N GLY A 728 19.77 21.58 -8.21
CA GLY A 728 20.37 20.93 -7.05
C GLY A 728 19.85 21.42 -5.70
N GLU A 729 18.94 22.39 -5.64
CA GLU A 729 18.35 22.90 -4.38
C GLU A 729 17.55 21.83 -3.63
N LEU A 730 17.08 20.78 -4.31
CA LEU A 730 16.52 19.56 -3.70
C LEU A 730 17.47 18.39 -3.88
N ALA A 731 17.77 17.67 -2.81
CA ALA A 731 18.64 16.49 -2.84
C ALA A 731 17.91 15.23 -3.36
N TYR A 732 16.61 15.12 -3.10
CA TYR A 732 15.81 13.94 -3.39
C TYR A 732 14.76 14.25 -4.45
N PHE A 733 14.80 13.58 -5.59
CA PHE A 733 13.76 13.74 -6.64
C PHE A 733 12.37 13.31 -6.15
N GLU A 734 12.32 12.33 -5.25
CA GLU A 734 11.10 11.89 -4.59
C GLU A 734 10.48 12.95 -3.67
N SER A 735 11.21 14.02 -3.32
CA SER A 735 10.65 15.10 -2.50
C SER A 735 9.53 15.86 -3.24
N ILE A 736 9.45 15.70 -4.57
CA ILE A 736 8.45 16.31 -5.46
C ILE A 736 7.10 15.55 -5.42
N ASN A 737 7.00 14.49 -4.62
CA ASN A 737 5.81 13.66 -4.50
C ASN A 737 4.54 14.48 -4.18
N LYS A 738 3.60 14.51 -5.13
CA LYS A 738 2.35 15.25 -5.03
C LYS A 738 1.43 14.82 -3.87
N GLU A 739 1.42 13.54 -3.50
CA GLU A 739 0.61 13.06 -2.37
C GLU A 739 1.14 13.60 -1.04
N ILE A 740 2.47 13.57 -0.85
CA ILE A 740 3.12 14.10 0.36
C ILE A 740 2.96 15.63 0.41
N LEU A 741 3.10 16.34 -0.72
CA LEU A 741 2.81 17.78 -0.80
C LEU A 741 1.38 18.10 -0.39
N LYS A 742 0.41 17.31 -0.85
CA LYS A 742 -1.00 17.48 -0.47
C LYS A 742 -1.23 17.25 1.02
N ASN A 743 -0.59 16.24 1.60
CA ASN A 743 -0.65 16.00 3.05
C ASN A 743 -0.05 17.18 3.83
N ALA A 744 1.07 17.73 3.37
CA ALA A 744 1.70 18.91 3.96
C ALA A 744 0.79 20.15 3.89
N TRP A 745 0.20 20.45 2.73
CA TRP A 745 -0.76 21.55 2.61
C TRP A 745 -2.01 21.35 3.47
N THR A 746 -2.49 20.12 3.62
CA THR A 746 -3.61 19.82 4.54
C THR A 746 -3.21 20.10 5.99
N SER A 747 -1.99 19.75 6.41
CA SER A 747 -1.46 20.14 7.72
C SER A 747 -1.36 21.66 7.87
N PHE A 748 -0.95 22.38 6.82
CA PHE A 748 -0.86 23.83 6.83
C PHE A 748 -2.23 24.52 6.88
N GLN A 749 -3.23 23.93 6.23
CA GLN A 749 -4.63 24.35 6.37
C GLN A 749 -5.12 24.18 7.81
N GLU A 750 -4.87 23.03 8.44
CA GLU A 750 -5.22 22.79 9.85
C GLU A 750 -4.56 23.78 10.81
N SER A 751 -3.34 24.24 10.49
CA SER A 751 -2.65 25.28 11.27
C SER A 751 -3.04 26.71 10.90
N GLY A 752 -4.01 26.91 10.00
CA GLY A 752 -4.49 28.24 9.58
C GLY A 752 -3.53 29.00 8.67
N MET A 753 -2.55 28.35 8.05
CA MET A 753 -1.66 28.98 7.06
C MET A 753 -2.34 29.10 5.69
N LEU A 754 -3.10 28.07 5.30
CA LEU A 754 -3.83 28.02 4.03
C LEU A 754 -5.33 28.07 4.26
N VAL A 755 -6.04 28.77 3.38
CA VAL A 755 -7.50 28.83 3.36
C VAL A 755 -8.01 28.30 2.03
N TYR A 756 -9.09 27.51 2.05
CA TYR A 756 -9.72 26.93 0.86
C TYR A 756 -11.18 27.38 0.72
N ARG A 757 -11.59 27.74 -0.50
CA ARG A 757 -12.98 28.06 -0.87
C ARG A 757 -13.37 27.37 -2.18
N GLY A 758 -14.08 26.26 -2.08
CA GLY A 758 -14.37 25.40 -3.23
C GLY A 758 -13.07 24.87 -3.83
N GLN A 759 -12.77 25.25 -5.07
CA GLN A 759 -11.53 24.88 -5.78
C GLN A 759 -10.43 25.96 -5.68
N HIS A 760 -10.62 26.97 -4.82
CA HIS A 760 -9.67 28.06 -4.65
C HIS A 760 -8.87 27.92 -3.37
N VAL A 761 -7.61 28.37 -3.42
CA VAL A 761 -6.66 28.39 -2.32
C VAL A 761 -6.06 29.79 -2.17
N ALA A 762 -5.81 30.20 -0.93
CA ALA A 762 -5.14 31.45 -0.60
C ALA A 762 -4.23 31.29 0.62
N LEU A 763 -3.19 32.13 0.71
CA LEU A 763 -2.37 32.28 1.91
C LEU A 763 -3.08 33.20 2.90
N HIS A 764 -3.27 32.71 4.13
CA HIS A 764 -3.91 33.49 5.19
C HIS A 764 -3.10 34.75 5.52
N ARG A 765 -3.80 35.85 5.82
CA ARG A 765 -3.23 37.20 5.97
C ARG A 765 -2.16 37.31 7.06
N ASP A 766 -2.29 36.54 8.13
CA ASP A 766 -1.32 36.50 9.25
C ASP A 766 0.03 35.90 8.85
N TRP A 767 0.12 35.25 7.69
CA TRP A 767 1.30 34.59 7.18
C TRP A 767 1.93 35.32 5.98
N HIS A 768 1.44 36.53 5.66
CA HIS A 768 2.02 37.37 4.61
C HIS A 768 3.42 37.87 5.04
N PRO A 769 4.45 37.75 4.18
CA PRO A 769 5.84 38.11 4.53
C PRO A 769 6.03 39.55 5.02
N GLU A 770 5.31 40.53 4.47
CA GLU A 770 5.43 41.95 4.87
C GLU A 770 4.85 42.28 6.25
N ARG A 771 3.97 41.41 6.79
CA ARG A 771 3.29 41.64 8.08
C ARG A 771 3.92 40.85 9.22
N SER A 772 4.55 39.71 8.92
CA SER A 772 5.27 38.93 9.92
C SER A 772 6.31 38.00 9.28
N ASP A 773 7.46 37.86 9.94
CA ASP A 773 8.48 36.87 9.58
C ASP A 773 8.06 35.42 9.91
N ARG A 774 6.79 35.16 10.21
CA ARG A 774 6.31 33.83 10.67
C ARG A 774 6.50 32.75 9.61
N LEU A 775 6.14 33.06 8.36
CA LEU A 775 6.28 32.11 7.25
C LEU A 775 7.75 31.79 6.97
N LEU A 776 8.59 32.82 6.96
CA LEU A 776 10.04 32.69 6.81
C LEU A 776 10.61 31.86 7.97
N HIS A 777 10.33 32.24 9.22
CA HIS A 777 10.78 31.51 10.41
C HIS A 777 10.36 30.04 10.39
N LYS A 778 9.11 29.73 10.02
CA LYS A 778 8.64 28.34 9.89
C LYS A 778 9.42 27.57 8.82
N THR A 779 9.61 28.18 7.64
CA THR A 779 10.37 27.60 6.52
C THR A 779 11.82 27.34 6.93
N ASN A 780 12.44 28.30 7.62
CA ASN A 780 13.81 28.21 8.14
C ASN A 780 13.94 27.09 9.18
N TYR A 781 12.96 26.98 10.06
CA TYR A 781 13.00 25.98 11.11
C TYR A 781 12.85 24.55 10.53
N ILE A 782 12.05 24.35 9.48
CA ILE A 782 12.02 23.07 8.75
C ILE A 782 13.35 22.83 8.01
N HIS A 783 13.92 23.87 7.39
CA HIS A 783 15.19 23.79 6.65
C HIS A 783 16.33 23.21 7.50
N ARG A 784 16.41 23.53 8.80
CA ARG A 784 17.42 23.00 9.73
C ARG A 784 17.54 21.48 9.72
N PHE A 785 16.45 20.76 9.45
CA PHE A 785 16.41 19.29 9.45
C PHE A 785 16.70 18.65 8.09
N ARG A 786 17.00 19.44 7.05
CA ARG A 786 17.30 18.93 5.69
C ARG A 786 18.75 18.46 5.54
N ARG A 787 18.98 17.67 4.50
CA ARG A 787 20.32 17.29 4.02
C ARG A 787 20.81 18.31 2.98
N ASP A 788 22.05 18.77 3.11
CA ASP A 788 22.72 19.66 2.13
C ASP A 788 23.39 18.87 0.98
N LYS A 789 23.66 19.55 -0.15
CA LYS A 789 24.16 18.99 -1.42
C LYS A 789 25.52 18.28 -1.29
N ASP A 790 26.38 18.75 -0.40
CA ASP A 790 27.75 18.24 -0.23
C ASP A 790 27.87 17.12 0.82
N GLY A 791 26.77 16.68 1.43
CA GLY A 791 26.80 15.69 2.53
C GLY A 791 27.43 16.21 3.83
N VAL A 792 27.88 17.47 3.83
CA VAL A 792 28.35 18.25 4.98
C VAL A 792 27.46 19.48 5.02
N ALA A 793 26.63 19.64 6.05
CA ALA A 793 25.81 20.84 6.14
C ALA A 793 26.70 22.05 6.43
N ARG A 794 26.67 23.03 5.53
CA ARG A 794 26.83 24.41 5.99
C ARG A 794 25.44 24.89 6.38
N PHE A 795 25.37 25.77 7.37
CA PHE A 795 24.19 26.59 7.62
C PHE A 795 24.02 27.54 6.43
N SER A 796 23.58 27.00 5.30
CA SER A 796 23.20 27.79 4.13
C SER A 796 21.96 28.62 4.50
N PRO A 797 21.79 29.81 3.90
CA PRO A 797 20.56 30.56 4.08
C PRO A 797 19.35 29.67 3.71
N PRO A 798 18.25 29.80 4.46
CA PRO A 798 17.10 28.88 4.40
C PRO A 798 16.44 28.81 3.03
N MET A 799 16.58 29.88 2.25
CA MET A 799 16.44 29.96 0.81
C MET A 799 17.72 30.56 0.26
N SER A 800 18.37 29.88 -0.69
CA SER A 800 19.44 30.49 -1.48
C SER A 800 18.87 31.63 -2.35
N ASP A 801 19.70 32.60 -2.74
CA ASP A 801 19.29 33.65 -3.71
C ASP A 801 18.69 33.03 -4.98
N ARG A 802 19.18 31.84 -5.34
CA ARG A 802 18.65 31.03 -6.43
C ARG A 802 17.23 30.57 -6.16
N ALA A 803 16.97 29.97 -5.00
CA ALA A 803 15.63 29.56 -4.61
C ALA A 803 14.65 30.75 -4.57
N VAL A 804 15.06 31.88 -3.99
CA VAL A 804 14.24 33.12 -3.97
C VAL A 804 13.86 33.56 -5.38
N ARG A 805 14.84 33.62 -6.29
CA ARG A 805 14.62 33.98 -7.70
C ARG A 805 13.65 33.03 -8.40
N VAL A 806 13.82 31.71 -8.25
CA VAL A 806 12.94 30.72 -8.91
C VAL A 806 11.52 30.78 -8.35
N VAL A 807 11.38 30.98 -7.04
CA VAL A 807 10.09 31.20 -6.37
C VAL A 807 9.42 32.46 -6.92
N GLY A 808 10.14 33.57 -7.05
CA GLY A 808 9.62 34.82 -7.62
C GLY A 808 9.13 34.65 -9.07
N VAL A 809 9.91 33.98 -9.93
CA VAL A 809 9.49 33.67 -11.31
C VAL A 809 8.24 32.79 -11.34
N SER A 810 8.15 31.80 -10.44
CA SER A 810 6.99 30.91 -10.36
C SER A 810 5.74 31.64 -9.82
N ALA A 811 5.91 32.54 -8.85
CA ALA A 811 4.85 33.38 -8.31
C ALA A 811 4.30 34.33 -9.38
N ALA A 812 5.17 34.98 -10.17
CA ALA A 812 4.76 35.85 -11.28
C ALA A 812 3.92 35.11 -12.32
N LYS A 813 4.35 33.91 -12.74
CA LYS A 813 3.59 33.06 -13.67
C LYS A 813 2.22 32.65 -13.10
N LEU A 814 2.17 32.31 -11.81
CA LEU A 814 0.91 31.95 -11.15
C LEU A 814 -0.03 33.16 -11.05
N ALA A 815 0.50 34.36 -10.78
CA ALA A 815 -0.25 35.60 -10.77
C ALA A 815 -0.81 35.97 -12.16
N GLU A 816 -0.12 35.64 -13.25
CA GLU A 816 -0.66 35.78 -14.61
C GLU A 816 -1.87 34.87 -14.86
N LEU A 817 -1.80 33.61 -14.42
CA LEU A 817 -2.92 32.67 -14.52
C LEU A 817 -4.13 33.11 -13.68
N GLN A 818 -3.86 33.71 -12.52
CA GLN A 818 -4.89 34.24 -11.63
C GLN A 818 -5.77 35.31 -12.30
N LYS A 819 -5.23 36.13 -13.21
CA LYS A 819 -6.00 37.17 -13.93
C LYS A 819 -7.18 36.59 -14.72
N ASN A 820 -7.09 35.33 -15.11
CA ASN A 820 -8.13 34.61 -15.85
C ASN A 820 -8.99 33.70 -14.97
N THR A 821 -8.81 33.75 -13.64
CA THR A 821 -9.51 32.88 -12.68
C THR A 821 -10.80 33.54 -12.20
N PRO A 822 -11.96 32.85 -12.26
CA PRO A 822 -13.21 33.37 -11.70
C PRO A 822 -13.08 33.53 -10.17
N PRO A 823 -13.76 34.51 -9.55
CA PRO A 823 -13.70 34.72 -8.11
C PRO A 823 -14.28 33.51 -7.35
N PRO A 824 -13.79 33.21 -6.12
CA PRO A 824 -14.33 32.13 -5.32
C PRO A 824 -15.81 32.37 -4.99
N PRO A 825 -16.62 31.31 -4.85
CA PRO A 825 -18.02 31.46 -4.44
C PRO A 825 -18.10 32.14 -3.08
N LEU A 826 -19.03 33.10 -2.95
CA LEU A 826 -19.35 33.76 -1.68
C LEU A 826 -19.91 32.71 -0.71
N GLU A 827 -19.41 32.69 0.54
CA GLU A 827 -19.99 31.82 1.57
C GLU A 827 -21.47 32.18 1.77
N PRO A 828 -22.38 31.20 1.93
CA PRO A 828 -23.67 31.50 2.55
C PRO A 828 -23.37 32.00 3.96
N ALA A 829 -23.93 33.16 4.33
CA ALA A 829 -23.74 33.76 5.64
C ALA A 829 -24.01 32.71 6.74
N ALA A 830 -22.95 32.29 7.44
CA ALA A 830 -23.10 31.44 8.60
C ALA A 830 -23.90 32.22 9.67
N PRO A 831 -24.86 31.61 10.38
CA PRO A 831 -25.52 32.28 11.50
C PRO A 831 -24.45 32.67 12.53
N ALA A 832 -24.49 33.93 12.96
CA ALA A 832 -23.51 34.53 13.84
C ALA A 832 -23.22 33.62 15.05
N SER A 833 -21.99 33.12 15.13
CA SER A 833 -21.49 32.47 16.34
C SER A 833 -21.19 33.54 17.39
N PRO A 834 -21.50 33.34 18.68
CA PRO A 834 -21.25 34.34 19.71
C PRO A 834 -19.72 34.53 19.91
N PRO A 835 -19.30 35.71 20.38
CA PRO A 835 -17.90 36.12 20.36
C PRO A 835 -17.05 35.25 21.30
N PHE A 836 -15.96 34.70 20.76
CA PHE A 836 -14.88 34.08 21.52
C PHE A 836 -14.15 35.17 22.32
N LYS A 837 -14.33 35.19 23.65
CA LYS A 837 -13.44 35.95 24.55
C LYS A 837 -12.09 35.25 24.61
N SER A 838 -11.03 36.00 24.29
CA SER A 838 -9.66 35.62 24.55
C SER A 838 -9.42 35.48 26.05
N ALA A 839 -9.07 34.27 26.48
CA ALA A 839 -8.46 34.05 27.78
C ALA A 839 -7.18 33.24 27.57
N LEU A 840 -6.05 33.91 27.69
CA LEU A 840 -4.77 33.28 27.99
C LEU A 840 -4.92 32.49 29.30
N PRO A 841 -4.58 31.19 29.36
CA PRO A 841 -4.49 30.50 30.63
C PRO A 841 -3.08 30.66 31.20
N THR A 842 -2.92 31.62 32.11
CA THR A 842 -1.97 31.50 33.21
C THR A 842 -2.60 30.57 34.26
N GLY A 843 -1.97 29.43 34.55
CA GLY A 843 -2.39 28.57 35.66
C GLY A 843 -2.24 27.06 35.40
N GLU A 844 -1.29 26.47 36.10
CA GLU A 844 -1.00 25.07 36.46
C GLU A 844 -1.71 23.87 35.79
N PRO A 845 -0.98 22.76 35.56
CA PRO A 845 -1.48 21.59 34.84
C PRO A 845 -2.46 20.77 35.69
N LYS A 846 -3.73 20.73 35.28
CA LYS A 846 -4.66 19.68 35.73
C LYS A 846 -4.32 18.37 35.02
N VAL A 847 -3.82 17.43 35.81
CA VAL A 847 -3.64 16.01 35.47
C VAL A 847 -5.00 15.42 35.08
N PHE A 848 -5.19 15.08 33.81
CA PHE A 848 -6.20 14.11 33.40
C PHE A 848 -5.56 12.73 33.43
N LYS A 849 -5.92 11.93 34.44
CA LYS A 849 -5.67 10.49 34.46
C LYS A 849 -6.55 9.83 33.39
N LEU A 850 -5.93 9.04 32.52
CA LEU A 850 -6.57 7.99 31.73
C LEU A 850 -7.09 6.89 32.65
#